data_AF-A0A4P2QAT8-F1
#
_entry.id   AF-A0A4P2QAT8-F1
#
_cell.length_a   1.000
_cell.length_b   1.000
_cell.length_c   1.000
_cell.angle_alpha   90.00
_cell.angle_beta   90.00
_cell.angle_gamma   90.00
#
_symmetry.space_group_name_H-M   'P 1'
#
loop_
_entity.id
_entity.type
_entity.pdbx_description
1 polymer ?
#
loop_
_entity_poly.entity_id
_entity_poly.type
_entity_poly.pdbx_seq_one_letter_code
_entity_poly.pdbx_strand_id
1 'polypeptide(L)'
;MTFSAPPDLEQEQASAGDPTCGFQAGGTLGDGALYIERSADGELFNALFRGELCHVLSARQTGKSSLRLRVSRRLRAEQVACASVELGALGTDGATPVSWYLGIASEIAEQLGLEPPDEFWDAHWHLGPVHCWSRWLEDVVLEEISSAIVLFLDDIEATLSLPFSRDDFFAAIRACVNRRAERPANARLTFCLLGTAAPWELAADPTRAPFSVGRAIRLEDFTRAELEGFRAGLAGAVADPDAALGAIFAWTSGHPTMTQQLCADLAGARRGLGVDEAVARRFLAQGRTTDPALRHAARCLDAPGARRAQAAKLLALYRRLLDGERVGADGGDPVQVALGLAGLSAVRAGGGGAPYLAVRNRVVARVFDRAWVRAREAERAITAPLVRWLSSGRRDDFLVGGAALAELTAWAEGRGDLSGEEQAFLSACARADAQRRSMRRLLTVLAVAVTLLGSLLLVLLWQMGQEEQARIRAQQEAREKDARRLAAQAAKELSEGLLQRARLLAVEAGLAARASGRPAGPTVVQALGDVVWGPAVRQEVLVGHGGAVLDAAFSPDGRSVVTASADGTAQRWPLDGGGAPIALRGHALGVVAVAFSPDGSRLATASLDGTVRLWHADGREDRALRAHDAALASVAFDPEGRRLVAGMSDGTARVWRLDMDDEPPLVLAVAARPLRRAVFNHDGSRILATTVGGAVHVVRADGQGPPAALGAAGQGVERADHAPLDDRIVVAAGDGTARVLGGGGRAPIVLRGHEGAVRSAAFSADGARVVTASADGTARIHRADGKGTPTVLRGHEGPVNSAAFSRDGGSVVTASEDGTARVWRLDGPGEPLLLRGHDGPLTSVAVSPDGGKIATIGTDATARVFRADFRADGAGEPVVLRGHEDHVLSVDFSPDGERLVTGSADRTARVWRADGKGQPRVLGDHDDRVVGVAFSPDGARIVTTSWNGILRVFEDGGRGAPVVLRDARAGLLRAAFSPDGQHIVATSGPDVKVWPADGRGAPRVIPSGYVDRAITALAVSPDGQRIAIAAPDDGVRLLRADGQGEPFVLPCPGASVRAVAFSSDSARVVAVSSDGSAQVLPVDGQGEPITLRAEDVMLTDAVFSPDATRVIAAASDGAARIFSITADPLMARACAYAGRNFSRVEWALLMPGVSYRSTCPAWAAAPEQDAGAAPLPSVR
;
A
#
# COMPACT_ATOMS: atom_id res chain seq x y z
N MET A 1 -41.05 8.74 7.72
CA MET A 1 -42.09 7.74 8.05
C MET A 1 -41.75 7.20 9.42
N THR A 2 -42.64 7.33 10.40
CA THR A 2 -42.46 6.80 11.76
C THR A 2 -42.54 5.28 11.71
N PHE A 3 -41.39 4.60 11.72
CA PHE A 3 -41.34 3.15 11.88
C PHE A 3 -41.33 2.82 13.37
N SER A 4 -42.35 2.06 13.77
CA SER A 4 -42.55 1.51 15.10
C SER A 4 -41.36 0.62 15.49
N ALA A 5 -40.96 0.70 16.77
CA ALA A 5 -40.11 -0.30 17.40
C ALA A 5 -40.63 -1.72 17.07
N PRO A 6 -39.73 -2.70 16.87
CA PRO A 6 -40.18 -4.09 16.72
C PRO A 6 -41.00 -4.50 17.95
N PRO A 7 -42.10 -5.24 17.77
CA PRO A 7 -42.91 -5.71 18.88
C PRO A 7 -42.10 -6.76 19.66
N ASP A 8 -42.38 -6.85 20.97
CA ASP A 8 -41.84 -7.82 21.95
C ASP A 8 -40.70 -7.31 22.85
N LEU A 9 -40.96 -6.26 23.65
CA LEU A 9 -40.23 -6.04 24.91
C LEU A 9 -41.14 -5.60 26.08
N GLU A 10 -42.42 -6.00 26.07
CA GLU A 10 -43.20 -6.11 27.31
C GLU A 10 -43.20 -7.59 27.73
N GLN A 11 -42.08 -8.05 28.29
CA GLN A 11 -42.01 -9.36 28.95
C GLN A 11 -41.68 -9.15 30.42
N GLU A 12 -42.67 -9.36 31.29
CA GLU A 12 -42.47 -9.44 32.74
C GLU A 12 -41.42 -10.51 33.05
N GLN A 13 -40.29 -10.09 33.63
CA GLN A 13 -39.26 -11.02 34.09
C GLN A 13 -39.76 -11.73 35.35
N ALA A 14 -39.72 -13.07 35.32
CA ALA A 14 -39.97 -13.89 36.50
C ALA A 14 -39.02 -13.46 37.64
N SER A 15 -39.61 -13.07 38.77
CA SER A 15 -38.89 -12.73 39.98
C SER A 15 -38.15 -13.96 40.53
N ALA A 16 -36.97 -13.75 41.12
CA ALA A 16 -36.27 -14.79 41.88
C ALA A 16 -37.24 -15.46 42.88
N GLY A 17 -37.54 -16.74 42.66
CA GLY A 17 -38.50 -17.51 43.47
C GLY A 17 -39.63 -18.21 42.72
N ASP A 18 -39.79 -18.00 41.41
CA ASP A 18 -40.79 -18.74 40.61
C ASP A 18 -40.34 -20.19 40.33
N PRO A 19 -41.06 -21.22 40.83
CA PRO A 19 -40.73 -22.63 40.60
C PRO A 19 -40.95 -23.10 39.15
N THR A 20 -41.52 -22.27 38.27
CA THR A 20 -41.76 -22.58 36.85
C THR A 20 -40.58 -22.20 35.94
N CYS A 21 -39.57 -21.48 36.45
CA CYS A 21 -38.40 -21.07 35.69
C CYS A 21 -37.36 -22.19 35.53
N GLY A 22 -36.91 -22.43 34.28
CA GLY A 22 -35.89 -23.42 33.97
C GLY A 22 -34.46 -22.96 34.31
N PHE A 23 -33.64 -23.87 34.83
CA PHE A 23 -32.19 -23.65 34.92
C PHE A 23 -31.58 -23.72 33.52
N GLN A 24 -31.02 -22.61 33.04
CA GLN A 24 -30.32 -22.59 31.76
C GLN A 24 -28.81 -22.63 31.96
N ALA A 25 -28.18 -23.68 31.41
CA ALA A 25 -26.74 -23.80 31.32
C ALA A 25 -26.26 -23.41 29.92
N GLY A 26 -25.75 -22.19 29.75
CA GLY A 26 -25.27 -21.70 28.46
C GLY A 26 -24.88 -20.22 28.50
N GLY A 27 -24.20 -19.73 27.46
CA GLY A 27 -23.65 -18.37 27.41
C GLY A 27 -24.71 -17.26 27.35
N THR A 28 -25.88 -17.52 26.76
CA THR A 28 -26.94 -16.54 26.52
C THR A 28 -28.23 -16.94 27.21
N LEU A 29 -28.82 -16.01 27.98
CA LEU A 29 -30.12 -16.19 28.65
C LEU A 29 -31.24 -16.25 27.59
N GLY A 30 -32.07 -17.28 27.64
CA GLY A 30 -33.35 -17.38 26.94
C GLY A 30 -34.51 -16.87 27.80
N ASP A 31 -35.67 -16.71 27.18
CA ASP A 31 -36.86 -16.22 27.87
C ASP A 31 -37.30 -17.19 28.99
N GLY A 32 -37.60 -16.65 30.17
CA GLY A 32 -38.00 -17.42 31.36
C GLY A 32 -36.86 -18.11 32.14
N ALA A 33 -35.59 -17.88 31.79
CA ALA A 33 -34.44 -18.45 32.49
C ALA A 33 -34.14 -17.75 33.83
N LEU A 34 -33.83 -18.53 34.85
CA LEU A 34 -33.48 -18.02 36.18
C LEU A 34 -32.11 -17.31 36.17
N TYR A 35 -32.10 -15.99 36.39
CA TYR A 35 -30.88 -15.19 36.54
C TYR A 35 -30.73 -14.66 37.97
N ILE A 36 -29.51 -14.73 38.50
CA ILE A 36 -29.16 -14.20 39.82
C ILE A 36 -28.34 -12.93 39.62
N GLU A 37 -28.86 -11.83 40.16
CA GLU A 37 -28.18 -10.54 40.13
C GLU A 37 -26.91 -10.58 40.97
N ARG A 38 -25.81 -10.06 40.40
CA ARG A 38 -24.52 -9.96 41.06
C ARG A 38 -24.17 -8.50 41.29
N SER A 39 -23.21 -8.26 42.17
CA SER A 39 -22.64 -6.92 42.38
C SER A 39 -22.16 -6.26 41.07
N ALA A 40 -21.61 -7.05 40.14
CA ALA A 40 -21.14 -6.59 38.84
C ALA A 40 -22.25 -6.04 37.94
N ASP A 41 -23.51 -6.49 38.08
CA ASP A 41 -24.65 -5.97 37.32
C ASP A 41 -24.90 -4.49 37.61
N GLY A 42 -24.94 -4.14 38.90
CA GLY A 42 -25.07 -2.75 39.34
C GLY A 42 -23.83 -1.92 39.06
N GLU A 43 -22.64 -2.48 39.26
CA GLU A 43 -21.38 -1.74 39.02
C GLU A 43 -21.20 -1.39 37.53
N LEU A 44 -21.41 -2.35 36.63
CA LEU A 44 -21.28 -2.12 35.18
C LEU A 44 -22.35 -1.14 34.69
N PHE A 45 -23.60 -1.30 35.13
CA PHE A 45 -24.69 -0.38 34.76
C PHE A 45 -24.35 1.05 35.17
N ASN A 46 -23.97 1.27 36.44
CA ASN A 46 -23.69 2.61 36.94
C ASN A 46 -22.49 3.25 36.23
N ALA A 47 -21.44 2.48 35.93
CA ALA A 47 -20.25 2.99 35.24
C ALA A 47 -20.58 3.36 33.78
N LEU A 48 -21.28 2.51 33.04
CA LEU A 48 -21.69 2.78 31.66
C LEU A 48 -22.69 3.94 31.56
N PHE A 49 -23.62 4.05 32.52
CA PHE A 49 -24.58 5.15 32.58
C PHE A 49 -23.89 6.51 32.81
N ARG A 50 -22.73 6.53 33.49
CA ARG A 50 -21.87 7.72 33.65
C ARG A 50 -20.96 7.99 32.45
N GLY A 51 -21.02 7.14 31.43
CA GLY A 51 -20.17 7.22 30.25
C GLY A 51 -18.74 6.72 30.46
N GLU A 52 -18.45 5.96 31.51
CA GLU A 52 -17.11 5.40 31.75
C GLU A 52 -16.83 4.26 30.76
N LEU A 53 -15.69 4.31 30.05
CA LEU A 53 -15.18 3.17 29.27
C LEU A 53 -14.96 1.99 30.24
N CYS A 54 -15.65 0.88 30.03
CA CYS A 54 -15.57 -0.29 30.90
C CYS A 54 -14.95 -1.49 30.18
N HIS A 55 -14.23 -2.33 30.93
CA HIS A 55 -13.82 -3.64 30.43
C HIS A 55 -14.09 -4.76 31.43
N VAL A 56 -14.67 -5.86 30.94
CA VAL A 56 -15.03 -7.05 31.71
C VAL A 56 -14.20 -8.22 31.18
N LEU A 57 -13.00 -8.37 31.73
CA LEU A 57 -12.09 -9.47 31.40
C LEU A 57 -12.22 -10.57 32.45
N SER A 58 -12.73 -11.73 32.03
CA SER A 58 -12.91 -12.86 32.94
C SER A 58 -12.79 -14.19 32.20
N ALA A 59 -12.59 -15.28 32.95
CA ALA A 59 -12.51 -16.61 32.39
C ALA A 59 -13.74 -16.98 31.53
N ARG A 60 -13.60 -17.98 30.66
CA ARG A 60 -14.72 -18.51 29.87
C ARG A 60 -15.83 -19.02 30.80
N GLN A 61 -17.09 -18.85 30.39
CA GLN A 61 -18.27 -19.37 31.12
C GLN A 61 -18.46 -18.77 32.53
N THR A 62 -18.17 -17.48 32.71
CA THR A 62 -18.45 -16.70 33.94
C THR A 62 -19.74 -15.88 33.86
N GLY A 63 -20.51 -15.99 32.76
CA GLY A 63 -21.75 -15.25 32.56
C GLY A 63 -21.57 -13.80 32.08
N LYS A 64 -20.57 -13.55 31.22
CA LYS A 64 -20.33 -12.23 30.58
C LYS A 64 -21.48 -11.82 29.66
N SER A 65 -21.92 -12.71 28.77
CA SER A 65 -22.98 -12.37 27.81
C SER A 65 -24.33 -12.20 28.52
N SER A 66 -24.59 -12.93 29.61
CA SER A 66 -25.74 -12.70 30.50
C SER A 66 -25.70 -11.31 31.16
N LEU A 67 -24.53 -10.90 31.69
CA LEU A 67 -24.31 -9.56 32.26
C LEU A 67 -24.56 -8.47 31.20
N ARG A 68 -23.99 -8.62 30.01
CA ARG A 68 -24.17 -7.71 28.86
C ARG A 68 -25.65 -7.55 28.51
N LEU A 69 -26.38 -8.66 28.35
CA LEU A 69 -27.79 -8.65 27.98
C LEU A 69 -28.63 -7.91 29.03
N ARG A 70 -28.38 -8.14 30.32
CA ARG A 70 -29.14 -7.51 31.39
C ARG A 70 -28.86 -6.02 31.51
N VAL A 71 -27.59 -5.64 31.47
CA VAL A 71 -27.18 -4.24 31.56
C VAL A 71 -27.63 -3.45 30.33
N SER A 72 -27.54 -4.02 29.13
CA SER A 72 -28.06 -3.37 27.91
C SER A 72 -29.58 -3.19 27.94
N ARG A 73 -30.36 -4.18 28.41
CA ARG A 73 -31.82 -4.04 28.61
C ARG A 73 -32.13 -2.92 29.61
N ARG A 74 -31.41 -2.87 30.74
CA ARG A 74 -31.58 -1.82 31.75
C ARG A 74 -31.21 -0.43 31.22
N LEU A 75 -30.13 -0.32 30.44
CA LEU A 75 -29.73 0.94 29.79
C LEU A 75 -30.77 1.41 28.76
N ARG A 76 -31.33 0.50 27.95
CA ARG A 76 -32.41 0.83 27.00
C ARG A 76 -33.69 1.31 27.70
N ALA A 77 -34.03 0.73 28.86
CA ALA A 77 -35.14 1.20 29.68
C ALA A 77 -34.95 2.65 30.18
N GLU A 78 -33.69 3.06 30.39
CA GLU A 78 -33.29 4.44 30.70
C GLU A 78 -33.02 5.29 29.45
N GLN A 79 -33.55 4.89 28.28
CA GLN A 79 -33.44 5.61 27.00
C GLN A 79 -32.01 5.77 26.47
N VAL A 80 -31.08 4.87 26.84
CA VAL A 80 -29.73 4.80 26.27
C VAL A 80 -29.72 3.87 25.05
N ALA A 81 -29.26 4.38 23.91
CA ALA A 81 -29.09 3.60 22.68
C ALA A 81 -27.97 2.58 22.86
N CYS A 82 -28.22 1.31 22.57
CA CYS A 82 -27.26 0.23 22.81
C CYS A 82 -27.12 -0.68 21.60
N ALA A 83 -25.89 -0.89 21.14
CA ALA A 83 -25.54 -1.89 20.12
C ALA A 83 -24.46 -2.85 20.65
N SER A 84 -24.44 -4.07 20.12
CA SER A 84 -23.54 -5.13 20.55
C SER A 84 -22.93 -5.85 19.37
N VAL A 85 -21.60 -5.83 19.25
CA VAL A 85 -20.87 -6.50 18.17
C VAL A 85 -20.10 -7.69 18.75
N GLU A 86 -20.33 -8.88 18.21
CA GLU A 86 -19.56 -10.08 18.53
C GLU A 86 -18.41 -10.22 17.52
N LEU A 87 -17.19 -9.84 17.91
CA LEU A 87 -16.07 -9.71 16.96
C LEU A 87 -15.65 -11.06 16.34
N GLY A 88 -15.90 -12.17 17.04
CA GLY A 88 -15.68 -13.53 16.52
C GLY A 88 -16.63 -13.93 15.39
N ALA A 89 -17.81 -13.32 15.30
CA ALA A 89 -18.82 -13.63 14.28
C ALA A 89 -18.51 -13.01 12.90
N LEU A 90 -17.66 -11.98 12.86
CA LEU A 90 -17.31 -11.24 11.63
C LEU A 90 -16.37 -12.02 10.69
N GLY A 91 -15.80 -13.13 11.13
CA GLY A 91 -14.80 -13.91 10.39
C GLY A 91 -13.41 -13.27 10.44
N THR A 92 -12.39 -14.06 10.82
CA THR A 92 -11.00 -13.58 10.96
C THR A 92 -10.05 -14.16 9.91
N ASP A 93 -10.40 -15.30 9.31
CA ASP A 93 -9.61 -15.95 8.26
C ASP A 93 -9.86 -15.28 6.90
N GLY A 94 -8.82 -14.66 6.31
CA GLY A 94 -8.91 -13.98 5.01
C GLY A 94 -9.58 -12.60 5.03
N ALA A 95 -9.93 -12.09 6.22
CA ALA A 95 -10.54 -10.77 6.37
C ALA A 95 -9.55 -9.63 6.04
N THR A 96 -9.96 -8.70 5.18
CA THR A 96 -9.22 -7.47 4.92
C THR A 96 -9.54 -6.43 6.00
N PRO A 97 -8.67 -5.43 6.26
CA PRO A 97 -8.99 -4.34 7.17
C PRO A 97 -10.31 -3.64 6.82
N VAL A 98 -10.55 -3.35 5.53
CA VAL A 98 -11.77 -2.66 5.08
C VAL A 98 -13.01 -3.48 5.41
N SER A 99 -13.06 -4.75 4.98
CA SER A 99 -14.22 -5.62 5.20
C SER A 99 -14.51 -5.84 6.69
N TRP A 100 -13.48 -5.91 7.53
CA TRP A 100 -13.65 -6.16 8.96
C TRP A 100 -14.22 -4.94 9.71
N TYR A 101 -13.68 -3.74 9.46
CA TYR A 101 -14.21 -2.51 10.07
C TYR A 101 -15.60 -2.14 9.52
N LEU A 102 -15.86 -2.37 8.23
CA LEU A 102 -17.18 -2.21 7.63
C LEU A 102 -18.20 -3.18 8.26
N GLY A 103 -17.80 -4.43 8.52
CA GLY A 103 -18.64 -5.40 9.22
C GLY A 103 -19.02 -4.95 10.64
N ILE A 104 -18.07 -4.37 11.40
CA ILE A 104 -18.37 -3.77 12.71
C ILE A 104 -19.37 -2.62 12.57
N ALA A 105 -19.17 -1.72 11.60
CA ALA A 105 -20.06 -0.59 11.37
C ALA A 105 -21.46 -1.05 10.96
N SER A 106 -21.56 -2.09 10.11
CA SER A 106 -22.82 -2.63 9.63
C SER A 106 -23.67 -3.21 10.76
N GLU A 107 -23.05 -3.97 11.66
CA GLU A 107 -23.72 -4.53 12.85
C GLU A 107 -24.23 -3.42 13.80
N ILE A 108 -23.44 -2.35 13.95
CA ILE A 108 -23.85 -1.19 14.75
C ILE A 108 -25.01 -0.45 14.07
N ALA A 109 -24.93 -0.22 12.76
CA ALA A 109 -25.96 0.48 12.00
C ALA A 109 -27.30 -0.24 12.08
N GLU A 110 -27.31 -1.57 11.86
CA GLU A 110 -28.51 -2.40 11.93
C GLU A 110 -29.18 -2.33 13.30
N GLN A 111 -28.40 -2.48 14.40
CA GLN A 111 -28.96 -2.48 15.76
C GLN A 111 -29.42 -1.10 16.24
N LEU A 112 -28.87 -0.01 15.67
CA LEU A 112 -29.24 1.36 16.00
C LEU A 112 -30.28 1.95 15.02
N GLY A 113 -30.63 1.24 13.96
CA GLY A 113 -31.59 1.69 12.94
C GLY A 113 -31.05 2.81 12.04
N LEU A 114 -29.74 2.81 11.78
CA LEU A 114 -29.06 3.76 10.90
C LEU A 114 -29.00 3.21 9.46
N GLU A 115 -28.71 4.08 8.50
CA GLU A 115 -28.46 3.63 7.12
C GLU A 115 -27.20 2.75 7.04
N PRO A 116 -27.16 1.78 6.10
CA PRO A 116 -25.99 0.95 5.89
C PRO A 116 -24.74 1.80 5.63
N PRO A 117 -23.60 1.46 6.26
CA PRO A 117 -22.39 2.30 6.19
C PRO A 117 -21.72 2.28 4.81
N ASP A 118 -22.17 1.45 3.86
CA ASP A 118 -21.58 1.25 2.53
C ASP A 118 -21.38 2.57 1.76
N GLU A 119 -22.39 3.43 1.66
CA GLU A 119 -22.28 4.71 0.96
C GLU A 119 -21.30 5.66 1.65
N PHE A 120 -21.30 5.70 2.98
CA PHE A 120 -20.33 6.49 3.74
C PHE A 120 -18.91 5.97 3.51
N TRP A 121 -18.73 4.65 3.49
CA TRP A 121 -17.45 3.99 3.24
C TRP A 121 -16.95 4.28 1.83
N ASP A 122 -17.83 4.24 0.83
CA ASP A 122 -17.54 4.57 -0.56
C ASP A 122 -17.24 6.05 -0.79
N ALA A 123 -17.77 6.98 0.01
CA ALA A 123 -17.40 8.39 -0.04
C ALA A 123 -16.05 8.66 0.65
N HIS A 124 -15.74 7.89 1.70
CA HIS A 124 -14.57 8.09 2.56
C HIS A 124 -13.48 7.03 2.38
N TRP A 125 -13.50 6.28 1.28
CA TRP A 125 -12.54 5.20 1.00
C TRP A 125 -11.07 5.68 0.94
N HIS A 126 -10.87 6.97 0.64
CA HIS A 126 -9.57 7.63 0.62
C HIS A 126 -8.94 7.73 2.01
N LEU A 127 -9.73 7.55 3.08
CA LEU A 127 -9.25 7.46 4.46
C LEU A 127 -8.85 6.02 4.78
N GLY A 128 -7.81 5.84 5.61
CA GLY A 128 -7.45 4.52 6.11
C GLY A 128 -8.65 3.88 6.88
N PRO A 129 -8.82 2.54 6.86
CA PRO A 129 -10.02 1.87 7.39
C PRO A 129 -10.37 2.23 8.84
N VAL A 130 -9.34 2.39 9.67
CA VAL A 130 -9.46 2.79 11.08
C VAL A 130 -9.96 4.23 11.21
N HIS A 131 -9.49 5.11 10.33
CA HIS A 131 -9.91 6.51 10.31
C HIS A 131 -11.32 6.65 9.74
N CYS A 132 -11.65 5.88 8.70
CA CYS A 132 -13.00 5.81 8.14
C CYS A 132 -14.01 5.35 9.21
N TRP A 133 -13.71 4.26 9.94
CA TRP A 133 -14.55 3.79 11.04
C TRP A 133 -14.73 4.83 12.15
N SER A 134 -13.65 5.51 12.54
CA SER A 134 -13.69 6.55 13.57
C SER A 134 -14.52 7.76 13.12
N ARG A 135 -14.44 8.13 11.83
CA ARG A 135 -15.21 9.20 11.21
C ARG A 135 -16.69 8.84 11.11
N TRP A 136 -17.01 7.60 10.73
CA TRP A 136 -18.40 7.14 10.70
C TRP A 136 -19.08 7.20 12.07
N LEU A 137 -18.38 6.81 13.14
CA LEU A 137 -18.88 6.96 14.50
C LEU A 137 -19.14 8.43 14.91
N GLU A 138 -18.35 9.37 14.39
CA GLU A 138 -18.44 10.80 14.74
C GLU A 138 -19.42 11.57 13.87
N ASP A 139 -19.36 11.36 12.55
CA ASP A 139 -20.04 12.16 11.54
C ASP A 139 -21.40 11.54 11.16
N VAL A 140 -21.68 10.28 11.52
CA VAL A 140 -22.97 9.60 11.28
C VAL A 140 -23.64 9.23 12.60
N VAL A 141 -23.03 8.31 13.36
CA VAL A 141 -23.66 7.73 14.56
C VAL A 141 -23.98 8.79 15.61
N LEU A 142 -23.05 9.72 15.87
CA LEU A 142 -23.25 10.80 16.83
C LEU A 142 -24.16 11.93 16.31
N GLU A 143 -24.30 12.11 15.01
CA GLU A 143 -25.20 13.12 14.43
C GLU A 143 -26.66 12.63 14.43
N GLU A 144 -26.89 11.37 14.05
CA GLU A 144 -28.24 10.81 13.92
C GLU A 144 -28.88 10.43 15.26
N ILE A 145 -28.07 9.96 16.21
CA ILE A 145 -28.56 9.57 17.54
C ILE A 145 -28.26 10.69 18.50
N SER A 146 -29.28 11.25 19.15
CA SER A 146 -29.14 12.36 20.11
C SER A 146 -28.99 11.92 21.57
N SER A 147 -29.40 10.69 21.91
CA SER A 147 -29.28 10.11 23.25
C SER A 147 -27.85 9.66 23.57
N ALA A 148 -27.61 9.18 24.81
CA ALA A 148 -26.39 8.45 25.14
C ALA A 148 -26.33 7.13 24.37
N ILE A 149 -25.13 6.70 24.00
CA ILE A 149 -24.85 5.52 23.17
C ILE A 149 -23.84 4.63 23.88
N VAL A 150 -24.16 3.35 24.03
CA VAL A 150 -23.25 2.33 24.58
C VAL A 150 -23.02 1.23 23.56
N LEU A 151 -21.77 1.07 23.15
CA LEU A 151 -21.33 0.01 22.25
C LEU A 151 -20.66 -1.11 23.04
N PHE A 152 -21.28 -2.29 23.04
CA PHE A 152 -20.71 -3.50 23.63
C PHE A 152 -19.90 -4.24 22.57
N LEU A 153 -18.62 -4.44 22.82
CA LEU A 153 -17.72 -5.20 21.96
C LEU A 153 -17.38 -6.51 22.67
N ASP A 154 -17.98 -7.61 22.21
CA ASP A 154 -17.84 -8.96 22.79
C ASP A 154 -16.84 -9.81 21.99
N ASP A 155 -16.30 -10.85 22.62
CA ASP A 155 -15.27 -11.74 22.07
C ASP A 155 -14.03 -11.01 21.54
N ILE A 156 -13.52 -10.01 22.30
CA ILE A 156 -12.38 -9.21 21.87
C ILE A 156 -11.09 -10.02 21.65
N GLU A 157 -10.98 -11.23 22.21
CA GLU A 157 -9.88 -12.16 21.89
C GLU A 157 -9.86 -12.61 20.42
N ALA A 158 -10.96 -12.48 19.67
CA ALA A 158 -10.98 -12.77 18.23
C ALA A 158 -9.98 -11.88 17.46
N THR A 159 -9.69 -10.68 17.97
CA THR A 159 -8.69 -9.77 17.39
C THR A 159 -7.27 -10.35 17.39
N LEU A 160 -6.99 -11.37 18.24
CA LEU A 160 -5.68 -12.02 18.30
C LEU A 160 -5.35 -12.83 17.03
N SER A 161 -6.38 -13.19 16.25
CA SER A 161 -6.25 -13.99 15.03
C SER A 161 -6.29 -13.15 13.74
N LEU A 162 -6.38 -11.82 13.84
CA LEU A 162 -6.46 -10.96 12.66
C LEU A 162 -5.13 -10.95 11.88
N PRO A 163 -5.17 -10.91 10.54
CA PRO A 163 -3.97 -10.83 9.71
C PRO A 163 -3.38 -9.41 9.63
N PHE A 164 -3.95 -8.45 10.36
CA PHE A 164 -3.52 -7.05 10.41
C PHE A 164 -3.45 -6.52 11.86
N SER A 165 -2.93 -5.32 12.04
CA SER A 165 -2.66 -4.71 13.35
C SER A 165 -3.93 -4.49 14.18
N ARG A 166 -4.04 -5.24 15.29
CA ARG A 166 -5.08 -5.05 16.32
C ARG A 166 -4.85 -3.83 17.22
N ASP A 167 -3.61 -3.34 17.29
CA ASP A 167 -3.27 -2.17 18.11
C ASP A 167 -3.96 -0.90 17.59
N ASP A 168 -4.22 -0.83 16.28
CA ASP A 168 -4.90 0.31 15.67
C ASP A 168 -6.40 0.35 16.01
N PHE A 169 -7.04 -0.82 16.15
CA PHE A 169 -8.42 -0.93 16.64
C PHE A 169 -8.58 -0.41 18.08
N PHE A 170 -7.73 -0.90 18.98
CA PHE A 170 -7.74 -0.48 20.37
C PHE A 170 -7.33 0.99 20.55
N ALA A 171 -6.39 1.47 19.74
CA ALA A 171 -6.00 2.88 19.71
C ALA A 171 -7.14 3.79 19.23
N ALA A 172 -7.94 3.36 18.26
CA ALA A 172 -9.10 4.12 17.79
C ALA A 172 -10.16 4.29 18.89
N ILE A 173 -10.49 3.21 19.61
CA ILE A 173 -11.41 3.26 20.77
C ILE A 173 -10.90 4.23 21.82
N ARG A 174 -9.61 4.17 22.15
CA ARG A 174 -8.99 5.11 23.10
C ARG A 174 -9.02 6.54 22.59
N ALA A 175 -8.77 6.76 21.30
CA ALA A 175 -8.83 8.08 20.69
C ALA A 175 -10.24 8.69 20.78
N CYS A 176 -11.29 7.91 20.52
CA CYS A 176 -12.67 8.35 20.69
C CYS A 176 -12.96 8.81 22.13
N VAL A 177 -12.48 8.07 23.14
CA VAL A 177 -12.62 8.43 24.56
C VAL A 177 -11.83 9.69 24.90
N ASN A 178 -10.58 9.82 24.43
CA ASN A 178 -9.76 10.99 24.71
C ASN A 178 -10.31 12.27 24.06
N ARG A 179 -10.91 12.17 22.86
CA ARG A 179 -11.53 13.30 22.15
C ARG A 179 -12.71 13.93 22.89
N ARG A 180 -13.27 13.28 23.92
CA ARG A 180 -14.30 13.87 24.78
C ARG A 180 -13.86 15.19 25.43
N ALA A 181 -12.55 15.39 25.63
CA ALA A 181 -12.01 16.65 26.15
C ALA A 181 -12.09 17.81 25.13
N GLU A 182 -12.08 17.50 23.83
CA GLU A 182 -12.05 18.47 22.74
C GLU A 182 -13.43 18.64 22.07
N ARG A 183 -14.22 17.56 22.01
CA ARG A 183 -15.54 17.50 21.37
C ARG A 183 -16.59 16.96 22.36
N PRO A 184 -17.48 17.82 22.89
CA PRO A 184 -18.52 17.42 23.84
C PRO A 184 -19.48 16.35 23.30
N ALA A 185 -19.73 16.30 21.98
CA ALA A 185 -20.57 15.28 21.36
C ALA A 185 -20.08 13.86 21.64
N ASN A 186 -18.76 13.64 21.66
CA ASN A 186 -18.14 12.34 21.92
C ASN A 186 -18.37 11.85 23.36
N ALA A 187 -18.81 12.71 24.29
CA ALA A 187 -19.17 12.29 25.66
C ALA A 187 -20.41 11.37 25.68
N ARG A 188 -21.23 11.40 24.62
CA ARG A 188 -22.40 10.52 24.47
C ARG A 188 -22.04 9.11 24.03
N LEU A 189 -20.86 8.89 23.43
CA LEU A 189 -20.42 7.59 22.94
C LEU A 189 -19.55 6.87 23.97
N THR A 190 -19.98 5.70 24.44
CA THR A 190 -19.27 4.88 25.45
C THR A 190 -19.06 3.45 24.97
N PHE A 191 -17.91 2.87 25.29
CA PHE A 191 -17.56 1.50 24.92
C PHE A 191 -17.51 0.58 26.14
N CYS A 192 -17.95 -0.67 25.96
CA CYS A 192 -17.81 -1.76 26.91
C CYS A 192 -17.09 -2.94 26.24
N LEU A 193 -15.87 -3.26 26.70
CA LEU A 193 -15.05 -4.34 26.13
C LEU A 193 -15.24 -5.61 26.96
N LEU A 194 -15.69 -6.71 26.34
CA LEU A 194 -15.87 -8.00 27.01
C LEU A 194 -14.95 -9.05 26.38
N GLY A 195 -14.23 -9.81 27.22
CA GLY A 195 -13.28 -10.79 26.71
C GLY A 195 -12.73 -11.77 27.73
N THR A 196 -11.90 -12.69 27.23
CA THR A 196 -11.17 -13.68 28.04
C THR A 196 -9.65 -13.55 27.99
N ALA A 197 -9.12 -12.69 27.10
CA ALA A 197 -7.68 -12.44 26.98
C ALA A 197 -7.22 -11.32 27.93
N ALA A 198 -5.92 -11.36 28.30
CA ALA A 198 -5.35 -10.33 29.15
C ALA A 198 -5.09 -9.02 28.37
N PRO A 199 -5.05 -7.85 29.03
CA PRO A 199 -4.79 -6.57 28.37
C PRO A 199 -3.54 -6.54 27.48
N TRP A 200 -2.41 -7.12 27.93
CA TRP A 200 -1.16 -7.19 27.16
C TRP A 200 -1.17 -8.24 26.06
N GLU A 201 -2.10 -9.21 26.11
CA GLU A 201 -2.28 -10.14 25.00
C GLU A 201 -3.04 -9.46 23.86
N LEU A 202 -3.98 -8.58 24.19
CA LEU A 202 -4.85 -7.86 23.25
C LEU A 202 -4.16 -6.68 22.56
N ALA A 203 -3.25 -5.98 23.26
CA ALA A 203 -2.49 -4.86 22.72
C ALA A 203 -1.00 -5.10 22.91
N ALA A 204 -0.23 -5.07 21.80
CA ALA A 204 1.23 -5.21 21.86
C ALA A 204 1.88 -3.97 22.48
N ASP A 205 1.32 -2.79 22.23
CA ASP A 205 1.65 -1.56 22.93
C ASP A 205 0.62 -1.21 24.03
N PRO A 206 0.95 -1.41 25.32
CA PRO A 206 0.05 -1.09 26.43
C PRO A 206 -0.23 0.42 26.56
N THR A 207 0.63 1.28 26.00
CA THR A 207 0.44 2.73 26.00
C THR A 207 -0.58 3.20 24.97
N ARG A 208 -0.94 2.35 24.00
CA ARG A 208 -1.97 2.63 23.00
C ARG A 208 -3.31 1.97 23.32
N ALA A 209 -3.31 1.00 24.23
CA ALA A 209 -4.51 0.26 24.62
C ALA A 209 -5.49 1.10 25.47
N PRO A 210 -6.81 0.86 25.36
CA PRO A 210 -7.84 1.56 26.13
C PRO A 210 -7.92 1.08 27.59
N PHE A 211 -7.30 -0.06 27.92
CA PHE A 211 -7.39 -0.69 29.26
C PHE A 211 -6.78 0.14 30.39
N SER A 212 -5.86 1.06 30.09
CA SER A 212 -5.25 1.98 31.07
C SER A 212 -6.14 3.16 31.43
N VAL A 213 -7.09 3.52 30.55
CA VAL A 213 -8.02 4.65 30.73
C VAL A 213 -9.42 4.15 31.15
N GLY A 214 -9.73 2.90 30.84
CA GLY A 214 -11.01 2.27 31.16
C GLY A 214 -11.07 1.65 32.56
N ARG A 215 -12.28 1.56 33.11
CA ARG A 215 -12.59 0.91 34.39
C ARG A 215 -12.71 -0.60 34.24
N ALA A 216 -11.93 -1.34 35.02
CA ALA A 216 -12.05 -2.80 35.12
C ALA A 216 -13.27 -3.16 35.99
N ILE A 217 -14.23 -3.90 35.42
CA ILE A 217 -15.36 -4.46 36.17
C ILE A 217 -15.07 -5.93 36.44
N ARG A 218 -14.93 -6.27 37.72
CA ARG A 218 -14.61 -7.64 38.14
C ARG A 218 -15.86 -8.50 38.17
N LEU A 219 -15.85 -9.58 37.39
CA LEU A 219 -16.92 -10.56 37.38
C LEU A 219 -16.58 -11.71 38.33
N GLU A 220 -17.10 -11.63 39.56
CA GLU A 220 -16.85 -12.62 40.61
C GLU A 220 -17.80 -13.83 40.50
N ASP A 221 -17.38 -14.94 41.11
CA ASP A 221 -18.21 -16.14 41.28
C ASP A 221 -19.33 -15.85 42.30
N PHE A 222 -20.44 -16.60 42.24
CA PHE A 222 -21.56 -16.38 43.15
C PHE A 222 -21.15 -16.55 44.61
N THR A 223 -21.61 -15.66 45.46
CA THR A 223 -21.48 -15.80 46.91
C THR A 223 -22.45 -16.85 47.44
N ARG A 224 -22.18 -17.40 48.63
CA ARG A 224 -23.08 -18.38 49.24
C ARG A 224 -24.52 -17.86 49.44
N ALA A 225 -24.66 -16.57 49.72
CA ALA A 225 -25.97 -15.92 49.85
C ALA A 225 -26.68 -15.80 48.50
N GLU A 226 -25.96 -15.44 47.43
CA GLU A 226 -26.53 -15.37 46.08
C GLU A 226 -27.06 -16.74 45.61
N LEU A 227 -26.43 -17.86 45.99
CA LEU A 227 -26.91 -19.21 45.64
C LEU A 227 -28.29 -19.56 46.22
N GLU A 228 -28.75 -18.87 47.27
CA GLU A 228 -30.09 -19.10 47.83
C GLU A 228 -31.19 -18.84 46.79
N GLY A 229 -30.93 -17.99 45.79
CA GLY A 229 -31.84 -17.76 44.66
C GLY A 229 -32.13 -19.01 43.82
N PHE A 230 -31.27 -20.03 43.86
CA PHE A 230 -31.51 -21.32 43.17
C PHE A 230 -32.38 -22.29 43.97
N ARG A 231 -32.70 -21.99 45.23
CA ARG A 231 -33.43 -22.88 46.14
C ARG A 231 -34.81 -23.25 45.61
N ALA A 232 -35.55 -22.27 45.07
CA ALA A 232 -36.90 -22.48 44.56
C ALA A 232 -36.93 -23.47 43.39
N GLY A 233 -35.96 -23.42 42.47
CA GLY A 233 -35.88 -24.35 41.34
C GLY A 233 -35.43 -25.78 41.73
N LEU A 234 -34.78 -25.94 42.88
CA LEU A 234 -34.39 -27.26 43.41
C LEU A 234 -35.45 -27.87 44.34
N ALA A 235 -36.46 -27.09 44.74
CA ALA A 235 -37.53 -27.53 45.61
C ALA A 235 -38.31 -28.68 44.93
N GLY A 236 -38.38 -29.84 45.59
CA GLY A 236 -39.03 -31.05 45.07
C GLY A 236 -38.18 -31.88 44.10
N ALA A 237 -37.00 -31.43 43.69
CA ALA A 237 -36.06 -32.22 42.89
C ALA A 237 -35.05 -33.01 43.74
N VAL A 238 -34.67 -32.45 44.89
CA VAL A 238 -33.74 -33.02 45.87
C VAL A 238 -34.37 -33.04 47.26
N ALA A 239 -33.95 -33.99 48.11
CA ALA A 239 -34.52 -34.19 49.45
C ALA A 239 -34.27 -32.99 50.40
N ASP A 240 -33.11 -32.35 50.29
CA ASP A 240 -32.74 -31.15 51.03
C ASP A 240 -32.03 -30.16 50.08
N PRO A 241 -32.75 -29.15 49.56
CA PRO A 241 -32.20 -28.13 48.68
C PRO A 241 -31.05 -27.33 49.31
N ASP A 242 -31.09 -27.08 50.61
CA ASP A 242 -30.09 -26.26 51.31
C ASP A 242 -28.78 -27.04 51.49
N ALA A 243 -28.86 -28.33 51.82
CA ALA A 243 -27.70 -29.23 51.83
C ALA A 243 -27.12 -29.44 50.42
N ALA A 244 -27.97 -29.57 49.39
CA ALA A 244 -27.53 -29.71 48.01
C ALA A 244 -26.78 -28.46 47.51
N LEU A 245 -27.32 -27.26 47.75
CA LEU A 245 -26.66 -25.99 47.42
C LEU A 245 -25.34 -25.83 48.18
N GLY A 246 -25.29 -26.23 49.46
CA GLY A 246 -24.06 -26.24 50.25
C GLY A 246 -22.98 -27.15 49.66
N ALA A 247 -23.35 -28.35 49.19
CA ALA A 247 -22.44 -29.28 48.54
C ALA A 247 -21.99 -28.77 47.16
N ILE A 248 -22.90 -28.20 46.36
CA ILE A 248 -22.58 -27.59 45.07
C ILE A 248 -21.59 -26.44 45.25
N PHE A 249 -21.82 -25.57 46.25
CA PHE A 249 -20.91 -24.48 46.58
C PHE A 249 -19.53 -25.01 47.01
N ALA A 250 -19.48 -26.08 47.82
CA ALA A 250 -18.21 -26.69 48.23
C ALA A 250 -17.38 -27.21 47.04
N TRP A 251 -18.05 -27.67 45.97
CA TRP A 251 -17.38 -28.15 44.76
C TRP A 251 -16.97 -27.04 43.80
N THR A 252 -17.87 -26.10 43.55
CA THR A 252 -17.75 -25.09 42.50
C THR A 252 -17.21 -23.76 42.97
N SER A 253 -17.23 -23.52 44.28
CA SER A 253 -16.99 -22.21 44.90
C SER A 253 -17.87 -21.09 44.32
N GLY A 254 -19.10 -21.43 43.89
CA GLY A 254 -20.04 -20.49 43.29
C GLY A 254 -19.80 -20.19 41.81
N HIS A 255 -18.94 -20.93 41.12
CA HIS A 255 -18.70 -20.71 39.69
C HIS A 255 -20.02 -20.75 38.90
N PRO A 256 -20.40 -19.68 38.15
CA PRO A 256 -21.77 -19.52 37.67
C PRO A 256 -22.29 -20.67 36.80
N THR A 257 -21.59 -20.96 35.69
CA THR A 257 -22.04 -22.01 34.76
C THR A 257 -21.96 -23.40 35.36
N MET A 258 -20.91 -23.73 36.11
CA MET A 258 -20.80 -25.04 36.78
C MET A 258 -21.91 -25.23 37.82
N THR A 259 -22.27 -24.17 38.57
CA THR A 259 -23.34 -24.19 39.58
C THR A 259 -24.69 -24.42 38.89
N GLN A 260 -25.02 -23.64 37.86
CA GLN A 260 -26.26 -23.79 37.09
C GLN A 260 -26.37 -25.15 36.41
N GLN A 261 -25.29 -25.66 35.81
CA GLN A 261 -25.25 -26.98 35.22
C GLN A 261 -25.58 -28.07 36.24
N LEU A 262 -24.98 -28.02 37.44
CA LEU A 262 -25.25 -29.00 38.50
C LEU A 262 -26.69 -28.88 39.01
N CYS A 263 -27.21 -27.67 39.21
CA CYS A 263 -28.61 -27.47 39.57
C CYS A 263 -29.56 -28.04 38.49
N ALA A 264 -29.27 -27.79 37.20
CA ALA A 264 -30.05 -28.31 36.09
C ALA A 264 -30.02 -29.85 36.00
N ASP A 265 -28.87 -30.48 36.25
CA ASP A 265 -28.75 -31.95 36.27
C ASP A 265 -29.60 -32.56 37.40
N LEU A 266 -29.53 -31.96 38.59
CA LEU A 266 -30.26 -32.42 39.78
C LEU A 266 -31.77 -32.18 39.64
N ALA A 267 -32.18 -31.11 38.96
CA ALA A 267 -33.58 -30.79 38.68
C ALA A 267 -34.19 -31.60 37.53
N GLY A 268 -33.38 -31.99 36.53
CA GLY A 268 -33.82 -32.60 35.28
C GLY A 268 -33.30 -34.01 35.04
N ALA A 269 -32.39 -34.14 34.06
CA ALA A 269 -31.97 -35.41 33.46
C ALA A 269 -31.30 -36.42 34.43
N ARG A 270 -30.91 -35.99 35.63
CA ARG A 270 -30.21 -36.80 36.63
C ARG A 270 -30.84 -36.71 38.02
N ARG A 271 -32.16 -36.51 38.06
CA ARG A 271 -32.95 -36.47 39.29
C ARG A 271 -32.71 -37.74 40.12
N GLY A 272 -32.38 -37.57 41.40
CA GLY A 272 -32.07 -38.67 42.34
C GLY A 272 -30.58 -39.00 42.53
N LEU A 273 -29.66 -38.41 41.76
CA LEU A 273 -28.21 -38.54 42.03
C LEU A 273 -27.76 -37.60 43.17
N GLY A 274 -26.76 -38.03 43.94
CA GLY A 274 -26.05 -37.15 44.88
C GLY A 274 -25.14 -36.15 44.14
N VAL A 275 -24.83 -35.02 44.79
CA VAL A 275 -24.00 -33.93 44.21
C VAL A 275 -22.61 -34.44 43.80
N ASP A 276 -21.97 -35.29 44.61
CA ASP A 276 -20.65 -35.86 44.31
C ASP A 276 -20.66 -36.72 43.04
N GLU A 277 -21.72 -37.51 42.84
CA GLU A 277 -21.85 -38.36 41.65
C GLU A 277 -22.13 -37.54 40.39
N ALA A 278 -22.95 -36.48 40.51
CA ALA A 278 -23.19 -35.54 39.42
C ALA A 278 -21.90 -34.84 38.97
N VAL A 279 -21.05 -34.41 39.93
CA VAL A 279 -19.74 -33.80 39.65
C VAL A 279 -18.79 -34.81 39.00
N ALA A 280 -18.71 -36.03 39.51
CA ALA A 280 -17.84 -37.06 38.98
C ALA A 280 -18.15 -37.39 37.50
N ARG A 281 -19.43 -37.59 37.19
CA ARG A 281 -19.89 -37.93 35.84
C ARG A 281 -19.73 -36.77 34.85
N ARG A 282 -19.98 -35.52 35.27
CA ARG A 282 -19.90 -34.36 34.36
C ARG A 282 -18.47 -33.85 34.18
N PHE A 283 -17.78 -33.56 35.27
CA PHE A 283 -16.51 -32.81 35.21
C PHE A 283 -15.28 -33.70 35.36
N LEU A 284 -15.30 -34.70 36.24
CA LEU A 284 -14.08 -35.48 36.54
C LEU A 284 -13.77 -36.53 35.48
N ALA A 285 -14.79 -37.21 34.94
CA ALA A 285 -14.58 -38.29 33.96
C ALA A 285 -14.06 -37.79 32.60
N GLN A 286 -14.66 -36.73 32.04
CA GLN A 286 -14.33 -36.23 30.70
C GLN A 286 -14.26 -34.69 30.61
N GLY A 287 -14.27 -33.95 31.73
CA GLY A 287 -14.40 -32.49 31.69
C GLY A 287 -13.29 -31.79 30.90
N ARG A 288 -12.06 -32.33 30.86
CA ARG A 288 -10.96 -31.78 30.04
C ARG A 288 -11.28 -31.75 28.53
N THR A 289 -12.16 -32.62 28.06
CA THR A 289 -12.56 -32.72 26.65
C THR A 289 -13.97 -32.22 26.41
N THR A 290 -14.92 -32.42 27.31
CA THR A 290 -16.33 -32.09 27.09
C THR A 290 -16.72 -30.70 27.58
N ASP A 291 -16.13 -30.22 28.68
CA ASP A 291 -16.45 -28.90 29.23
C ASP A 291 -15.63 -27.77 28.56
N PRO A 292 -16.27 -26.72 28.02
CA PRO A 292 -15.56 -25.64 27.31
C PRO A 292 -14.53 -24.88 28.17
N ALA A 293 -14.80 -24.67 29.46
CA ALA A 293 -13.93 -23.91 30.35
C ALA A 293 -12.70 -24.76 30.74
N LEU A 294 -12.91 -26.01 31.13
CA LEU A 294 -11.84 -26.94 31.45
C LEU A 294 -10.99 -27.28 30.21
N ARG A 295 -11.60 -27.44 29.02
CA ARG A 295 -10.85 -27.64 27.76
C ARG A 295 -9.97 -26.44 27.41
N HIS A 296 -10.44 -25.22 27.67
CA HIS A 296 -9.62 -24.02 27.49
C HIS A 296 -8.44 -23.98 28.47
N ALA A 297 -8.69 -24.25 29.75
CA ALA A 297 -7.64 -24.33 30.77
C ALA A 297 -6.55 -25.36 30.40
N ALA A 298 -6.94 -26.54 29.92
CA ALA A 298 -6.02 -27.57 29.44
C ALA A 298 -5.14 -27.05 28.28
N ARG A 299 -5.73 -26.38 27.28
CA ARG A 299 -5.00 -25.79 26.15
C ARG A 299 -3.98 -24.73 26.58
N CYS A 300 -4.32 -23.88 27.54
CA CYS A 300 -3.40 -22.87 28.07
C CYS A 300 -2.20 -23.51 28.79
N LEU A 301 -2.44 -24.59 29.54
CA LEU A 301 -1.38 -25.33 30.23
C LEU A 301 -0.53 -26.19 29.27
N ASP A 302 -1.09 -26.67 28.16
CA ASP A 302 -0.45 -27.57 27.18
C ASP A 302 0.07 -26.87 25.90
N ALA A 303 0.05 -25.53 25.83
CA ALA A 303 0.35 -24.77 24.60
C ALA A 303 1.73 -25.08 23.94
N PRO A 304 1.78 -25.37 22.62
CA PRO A 304 3.01 -25.61 21.88
C PRO A 304 3.70 -24.32 21.36
N GLY A 305 4.89 -24.46 20.77
CA GLY A 305 5.58 -23.39 20.04
C GLY A 305 6.00 -22.18 20.89
N ALA A 306 5.74 -20.96 20.39
CA ALA A 306 6.14 -19.70 21.04
C ALA A 306 5.52 -19.48 22.44
N ARG A 307 4.36 -20.09 22.73
CA ARG A 307 3.67 -20.00 24.04
C ARG A 307 4.19 -21.02 25.06
N ARG A 308 5.13 -21.89 24.69
CA ARG A 308 5.68 -22.95 25.56
C ARG A 308 6.33 -22.40 26.83
N ALA A 309 7.06 -21.29 26.72
CA ALA A 309 7.71 -20.66 27.88
C ALA A 309 6.69 -20.09 28.88
N GLN A 310 5.58 -19.53 28.37
CA GLN A 310 4.49 -19.02 29.21
C GLN A 310 3.74 -20.16 29.90
N ALA A 311 3.44 -21.23 29.17
CA ALA A 311 2.76 -22.40 29.72
C ALA A 311 3.59 -23.10 30.82
N ALA A 312 4.92 -23.06 30.75
CA ALA A 312 5.79 -23.56 31.82
C ALA A 312 5.68 -22.72 33.11
N LYS A 313 5.64 -21.38 32.99
CA LYS A 313 5.43 -20.48 34.12
C LYS A 313 4.05 -20.68 34.77
N LEU A 314 3.01 -20.88 33.96
CA LEU A 314 1.64 -21.16 34.44
C LEU A 314 1.57 -22.49 35.21
N LEU A 315 2.16 -23.56 34.69
CA LEU A 315 2.22 -24.87 35.38
C LEU A 315 2.94 -24.76 36.72
N ALA A 316 4.08 -24.07 36.77
CA ALA A 316 4.85 -23.88 37.99
C ALA A 316 4.06 -23.09 39.06
N LEU A 317 3.37 -22.01 38.67
CA LEU A 317 2.52 -21.25 39.58
C LEU A 317 1.32 -22.08 40.05
N TYR A 318 0.65 -22.78 39.14
CA TYR A 318 -0.50 -23.61 39.48
C TYR A 318 -0.12 -24.77 40.43
N ARG A 319 1.06 -25.38 40.24
CA ARG A 319 1.61 -26.38 41.16
C ARG A 319 1.76 -25.84 42.58
N ARG A 320 2.30 -24.62 42.74
CA ARG A 320 2.43 -23.95 44.05
C ARG A 320 1.07 -23.77 44.73
N LEU A 321 0.05 -23.38 43.98
CA LEU A 321 -1.31 -23.25 44.50
C LEU A 321 -1.91 -24.62 44.90
N LEU A 322 -1.67 -25.68 44.13
CA LEU A 322 -2.07 -27.05 44.47
C LEU A 322 -1.30 -27.61 45.69
N ASP A 323 -0.08 -27.15 45.91
CA ASP A 323 0.74 -27.50 47.07
C ASP A 323 0.28 -26.76 48.35
N GLY A 324 -0.69 -25.84 48.23
CA GLY A 324 -1.28 -25.09 49.34
C GLY A 324 -0.50 -23.84 49.71
N GLU A 325 0.43 -23.40 48.86
CA GLU A 325 1.21 -22.19 49.09
C GLU A 325 0.31 -20.94 48.99
N ARG A 326 0.40 -20.05 49.98
CA ARG A 326 -0.31 -18.76 49.97
C ARG A 326 0.47 -17.74 49.17
N VAL A 327 0.17 -17.66 47.88
CA VAL A 327 0.73 -16.64 46.99
C VAL A 327 -0.08 -15.36 47.12
N GLY A 328 0.56 -14.23 47.43
CA GLY A 328 -0.12 -12.93 47.50
C GLY A 328 -0.72 -12.55 46.14
N ALA A 329 -1.95 -12.03 46.14
CA ALA A 329 -2.62 -11.64 44.90
C ALA A 329 -2.05 -10.31 44.39
N ASP A 330 -1.39 -10.36 43.24
CA ASP A 330 -0.91 -9.17 42.53
C ASP A 330 -1.66 -9.05 41.20
N GLY A 331 -2.52 -8.04 41.10
CA GLY A 331 -3.31 -7.78 39.89
C GLY A 331 -2.46 -7.32 38.70
N GLY A 332 -1.19 -6.95 38.92
CA GLY A 332 -0.24 -6.60 37.87
C GLY A 332 0.64 -7.75 37.38
N ASP A 333 0.68 -8.89 38.09
CA ASP A 333 1.52 -10.04 37.71
C ASP A 333 0.92 -10.75 36.47
N PRO A 334 1.64 -10.75 35.32
CA PRO A 334 1.12 -11.32 34.08
C PRO A 334 0.81 -12.83 34.18
N VAL A 335 1.53 -13.56 35.03
CA VAL A 335 1.33 -15.00 35.20
C VAL A 335 0.07 -15.27 36.04
N GLN A 336 -0.19 -14.45 37.07
CA GLN A 336 -1.37 -14.61 37.93
C GLN A 336 -2.68 -14.30 37.20
N VAL A 337 -2.71 -13.21 36.44
CA VAL A 337 -3.87 -12.82 35.64
C VAL A 337 -4.16 -13.83 34.54
N ALA A 338 -3.13 -14.30 33.82
CA ALA A 338 -3.29 -15.33 32.80
C ALA A 338 -3.81 -16.64 33.41
N LEU A 339 -3.36 -17.01 34.61
CA LEU A 339 -3.87 -18.18 35.32
C LEU A 339 -5.34 -18.01 35.76
N GLY A 340 -5.73 -16.79 36.15
CA GLY A 340 -7.10 -16.44 36.49
C GLY A 340 -8.05 -16.46 35.28
N LEU A 341 -7.61 -15.91 34.14
CA LEU A 341 -8.36 -15.91 32.88
C LEU A 341 -8.48 -17.32 32.26
N ALA A 342 -7.49 -18.18 32.47
CA ALA A 342 -7.58 -19.60 32.14
C ALA A 342 -8.61 -20.35 33.01
N GLY A 343 -9.16 -19.72 34.07
CA GLY A 343 -10.15 -20.32 34.97
C GLY A 343 -9.55 -21.22 36.05
N LEU A 344 -8.22 -21.21 36.24
CA LEU A 344 -7.51 -22.12 37.15
C LEU A 344 -7.38 -21.56 38.57
N SER A 345 -7.32 -20.24 38.72
CA SER A 345 -7.18 -19.56 39.99
C SER A 345 -8.31 -18.54 40.24
N ALA A 346 -8.49 -18.18 41.51
CA ALA A 346 -9.33 -17.08 41.94
C ALA A 346 -8.67 -16.36 43.13
N VAL A 347 -8.92 -15.06 43.23
CA VAL A 347 -8.48 -14.25 44.37
C VAL A 347 -9.44 -14.49 45.54
N ARG A 348 -8.89 -14.70 46.74
CA ARG A 348 -9.66 -14.87 47.97
C ARG A 348 -9.27 -13.77 48.96
N ALA A 349 -10.28 -13.20 49.62
CA ALA A 349 -10.05 -12.29 50.73
C ALA A 349 -9.44 -13.07 51.90
N GLY A 350 -8.29 -12.63 52.41
CA GLY A 350 -7.79 -13.10 53.70
C GLY A 350 -8.67 -12.47 54.79
N GLY A 351 -9.19 -13.25 55.74
CA GLY A 351 -9.97 -12.72 56.86
C GLY A 351 -9.16 -11.69 57.67
N GLY A 352 -9.30 -10.40 57.34
CA GLY A 352 -8.51 -9.28 57.87
C GLY A 352 -7.10 -9.09 57.28
N GLY A 353 -6.72 -9.82 56.23
CA GLY A 353 -5.37 -9.80 55.64
C GLY A 353 -5.35 -9.55 54.13
N ALA A 354 -4.16 -9.31 53.57
CA ALA A 354 -3.98 -9.07 52.14
C ALA A 354 -4.58 -10.21 51.28
N PRO A 355 -5.20 -9.90 50.13
CA PRO A 355 -5.79 -10.90 49.25
C PRO A 355 -4.72 -11.88 48.75
N TYR A 356 -5.10 -13.14 48.59
CA TYR A 356 -4.21 -14.20 48.13
C TYR A 356 -4.84 -15.00 47.00
N LEU A 357 -3.99 -15.60 46.18
CA LEU A 357 -4.39 -16.46 45.08
C LEU A 357 -4.61 -17.89 45.58
N ALA A 358 -5.69 -18.52 45.14
CA ALA A 358 -5.99 -19.92 45.42
C ALA A 358 -6.45 -20.64 44.15
N VAL A 359 -6.38 -21.97 44.15
CA VAL A 359 -7.04 -22.78 43.12
C VAL A 359 -8.53 -22.44 43.12
N ARG A 360 -9.11 -22.18 41.94
CA ARG A 360 -10.44 -21.58 41.81
C ARG A 360 -11.50 -22.35 42.59
N ASN A 361 -11.58 -23.66 42.38
CA ASN A 361 -12.53 -24.55 43.05
C ASN A 361 -12.05 -26.01 43.10
N ARG A 362 -12.79 -26.87 43.82
CA ARG A 362 -12.43 -28.29 43.98
C ARG A 362 -12.53 -29.07 42.68
N VAL A 363 -13.45 -28.72 41.79
CA VAL A 363 -13.56 -29.36 40.47
C VAL A 363 -12.26 -29.18 39.69
N VAL A 364 -11.77 -27.95 39.55
CA VAL A 364 -10.50 -27.63 38.87
C VAL A 364 -9.32 -28.36 39.52
N ALA A 365 -9.24 -28.36 40.86
CA ALA A 365 -8.16 -29.05 41.59
C ALA A 365 -8.13 -30.56 41.37
N ARG A 366 -9.29 -31.19 41.11
CA ARG A 366 -9.39 -32.63 40.81
C ARG A 366 -9.20 -32.94 39.34
N VAL A 367 -9.64 -32.05 38.45
CA VAL A 367 -9.45 -32.20 37.01
C VAL A 367 -8.00 -31.95 36.61
N PHE A 368 -7.33 -30.96 37.18
CA PHE A 368 -5.91 -30.70 36.97
C PHE A 368 -5.16 -30.97 38.27
N ASP A 369 -5.00 -32.24 38.59
CA ASP A 369 -4.37 -32.68 39.82
C ASP A 369 -2.83 -32.65 39.75
N ARG A 370 -2.19 -32.99 40.87
CA ARG A 370 -0.72 -33.01 40.98
C ARG A 370 -0.06 -34.00 40.02
N ALA A 371 -0.70 -35.15 39.79
CA ALA A 371 -0.16 -36.17 38.89
C ALA A 371 -0.14 -35.66 37.45
N TRP A 372 -1.22 -35.00 37.02
CA TRP A 372 -1.33 -34.42 35.70
C TRP A 372 -0.32 -33.29 35.47
N VAL A 373 -0.16 -32.36 36.41
CA VAL A 373 0.79 -31.24 36.29
C VAL A 373 2.23 -31.75 36.16
N ARG A 374 2.63 -32.71 37.00
CA ARG A 374 3.98 -33.30 36.95
C ARG A 374 4.26 -34.02 35.63
N ALA A 375 3.27 -34.71 35.07
CA ALA A 375 3.42 -35.38 33.78
C ALA A 375 3.74 -34.38 32.66
N ARG A 376 3.10 -33.20 32.65
CA ARG A 376 3.32 -32.16 31.62
C ARG A 376 4.62 -31.38 31.79
N GLU A 377 5.00 -31.08 33.03
CA GLU A 377 6.32 -30.48 33.31
C GLU A 377 7.45 -31.41 32.82
N ALA A 378 7.30 -32.72 33.04
CA ALA A 378 8.32 -33.68 32.71
C ALA A 378 8.39 -34.06 31.22
N GLU A 379 7.24 -34.16 30.53
CA GLU A 379 7.18 -34.26 29.06
C GLU A 379 7.90 -33.10 28.37
N ARG A 380 7.80 -31.89 28.94
CA ARG A 380 8.42 -30.68 28.39
C ARG A 380 9.94 -30.62 28.56
N ALA A 381 10.49 -31.28 29.58
CA ALA A 381 11.92 -31.33 29.84
C ALA A 381 12.70 -32.11 28.77
N ILE A 382 12.05 -33.06 28.08
CA ILE A 382 12.69 -33.96 27.09
C ILE A 382 12.54 -33.47 25.66
N THR A 383 11.42 -32.84 25.31
CA THR A 383 11.14 -32.49 23.90
C THR A 383 12.14 -31.50 23.31
N ALA A 384 12.63 -30.52 24.08
CA ALA A 384 13.47 -29.45 23.53
C ALA A 384 14.91 -29.92 23.17
N PRO A 385 15.60 -30.70 24.03
CA PRO A 385 16.86 -31.33 23.66
C PRO A 385 16.71 -32.39 22.54
N LEU A 386 15.67 -33.21 22.62
CA LEU A 386 15.39 -34.27 21.63
C LEU A 386 15.15 -33.69 20.22
N VAL A 387 14.31 -32.65 20.09
CA VAL A 387 14.03 -32.01 18.80
C VAL A 387 15.28 -31.37 18.20
N ARG A 388 16.11 -30.70 19.01
CA ARG A 388 17.39 -30.11 18.55
C ARG A 388 18.39 -31.18 18.12
N TRP A 389 18.43 -32.30 18.82
CA TRP A 389 19.29 -33.43 18.45
C TRP A 389 18.82 -34.07 17.13
N LEU A 390 17.52 -34.31 16.95
CA LEU A 390 16.98 -34.86 15.70
C LEU A 390 17.17 -33.89 14.52
N SER A 391 16.87 -32.59 14.69
CA SER A 391 16.96 -31.58 13.63
C SER A 391 18.41 -31.25 13.22
N SER A 392 19.40 -31.55 14.07
CA SER A 392 20.82 -31.35 13.76
C SER A 392 21.48 -32.55 13.08
N GLY A 393 20.70 -33.56 12.69
CA GLY A 393 21.23 -34.82 12.16
C GLY A 393 21.90 -35.68 13.24
N ARG A 394 21.42 -35.58 14.49
CA ARG A 394 21.90 -36.35 15.66
C ARG A 394 23.34 -36.04 16.08
N ARG A 395 23.75 -34.77 16.02
CA ARG A 395 25.08 -34.32 16.49
C ARG A 395 25.21 -34.39 18.01
N ASP A 396 26.35 -34.86 18.49
CA ASP A 396 26.63 -35.10 19.92
C ASP A 396 26.68 -33.81 20.77
N ASP A 397 26.83 -32.64 20.15
CA ASP A 397 26.87 -31.33 20.82
C ASP A 397 25.57 -30.98 21.56
N PHE A 398 24.46 -31.60 21.17
CA PHE A 398 23.12 -31.36 21.74
C PHE A 398 22.70 -32.42 22.76
N LEU A 399 23.58 -33.35 23.11
CA LEU A 399 23.34 -34.39 24.13
C LEU A 399 23.52 -33.84 25.55
N VAL A 400 22.60 -34.22 26.43
CA VAL A 400 22.57 -33.78 27.84
C VAL A 400 23.44 -34.72 28.69
N GLY A 401 24.17 -34.19 29.67
CA GLY A 401 25.06 -34.97 30.56
C GLY A 401 24.99 -34.52 32.02
N GLY A 402 25.67 -35.24 32.92
CA GLY A 402 25.73 -34.93 34.35
C GLY A 402 24.39 -35.02 35.09
N ALA A 403 24.13 -34.08 36.01
CA ALA A 403 22.93 -34.09 36.86
C ALA A 403 21.62 -34.01 36.07
N ALA A 404 21.59 -33.25 34.98
CA ALA A 404 20.42 -33.15 34.10
C ALA A 404 20.11 -34.48 33.40
N LEU A 405 21.13 -35.29 33.05
CA LEU A 405 20.92 -36.62 32.49
C LEU A 405 20.36 -37.59 33.54
N ALA A 406 20.81 -37.51 34.80
CA ALA A 406 20.33 -38.35 35.88
C ALA A 406 18.82 -38.13 36.17
N GLU A 407 18.38 -36.87 36.18
CA GLU A 407 16.96 -36.51 36.32
C GLU A 407 16.11 -36.99 35.14
N LEU A 408 16.63 -36.89 33.91
CA LEU A 408 15.97 -37.36 32.69
C LEU A 408 15.84 -38.90 32.63
N THR A 409 16.85 -39.64 33.10
CA THR A 409 16.79 -41.11 33.18
C THR A 409 15.81 -41.60 34.24
N ALA A 410 15.75 -40.94 35.41
CA ALA A 410 14.81 -41.29 36.47
C ALA A 410 13.35 -41.07 36.05
N TRP A 411 13.09 -40.04 35.23
CA TRP A 411 11.79 -39.85 34.60
C TRP A 411 11.43 -40.97 33.61
N ALA A 412 12.39 -41.36 32.77
CA ALA A 412 12.19 -42.35 31.71
C ALA A 412 11.88 -43.74 32.28
N GLU A 413 12.52 -44.10 33.40
CA GLU A 413 12.25 -45.35 34.13
C GLU A 413 10.82 -45.42 34.69
N GLY A 414 10.15 -44.28 34.88
CA GLY A 414 8.76 -44.19 35.32
C GLY A 414 7.71 -44.31 34.21
N ARG A 415 8.10 -44.37 32.93
CA ARG A 415 7.22 -44.47 31.76
C ARG A 415 7.47 -45.75 30.97
N GLY A 416 6.42 -46.58 30.81
CA GLY A 416 6.50 -47.82 30.04
C GLY A 416 6.32 -47.67 28.52
N ASP A 417 6.07 -46.45 28.02
CA ASP A 417 5.59 -46.13 26.67
C ASP A 417 6.54 -45.20 25.87
N LEU A 418 7.85 -45.26 26.13
CA LEU A 418 8.84 -44.45 25.42
C LEU A 418 8.91 -44.81 23.92
N SER A 419 8.90 -43.79 23.06
CA SER A 419 9.08 -43.97 21.62
C SER A 419 10.52 -44.38 21.27
N GLY A 420 10.70 -45.00 20.10
CA GLY A 420 12.02 -45.43 19.63
C GLY A 420 13.04 -44.28 19.48
N GLU A 421 12.57 -43.06 19.20
CA GLU A 421 13.44 -41.88 19.10
C GLU A 421 13.86 -41.34 20.47
N GLU A 422 12.96 -41.38 21.47
CA GLU A 422 13.26 -41.01 22.85
C GLU A 422 14.24 -41.98 23.50
N GLN A 423 14.09 -43.29 23.25
CA GLN A 423 15.04 -44.31 23.70
C GLN A 423 16.42 -44.14 23.03
N ALA A 424 16.45 -43.82 21.73
CA ALA A 424 17.69 -43.55 21.02
C ALA A 424 18.42 -42.29 21.55
N PHE A 425 17.68 -41.26 21.94
CA PHE A 425 18.24 -40.03 22.51
C PHE A 425 18.81 -40.25 23.92
N LEU A 426 18.09 -40.94 24.80
CA LEU A 426 18.54 -41.25 26.16
C LEU A 426 19.80 -42.13 26.14
N SER A 427 19.85 -43.13 25.25
CA SER A 427 21.01 -44.00 25.07
C SER A 427 22.22 -43.29 24.43
N ALA A 428 22.00 -42.25 23.61
CA ALA A 428 23.06 -41.40 23.08
C ALA A 428 23.65 -40.50 24.19
N CYS A 429 22.81 -39.87 25.01
CA CYS A 429 23.23 -39.04 26.14
C CYS A 429 24.07 -39.83 27.17
N ALA A 430 23.65 -41.06 27.50
CA ALA A 430 24.36 -41.94 28.42
C ALA A 430 25.77 -42.34 27.93
N ARG A 431 25.93 -42.59 26.62
CA ARG A 431 27.23 -42.93 26.01
C ARG A 431 28.20 -41.75 26.00
N ALA A 432 27.72 -40.57 25.65
CA ALA A 432 28.54 -39.35 25.62
C ALA A 432 29.03 -38.95 27.03
N ASP A 433 28.20 -39.10 28.06
CA ASP A 433 28.57 -38.76 29.44
C ASP A 433 29.60 -39.74 30.05
N ALA A 434 29.58 -41.01 29.65
CA ALA A 434 30.60 -42.00 30.04
C ALA A 434 31.98 -41.70 29.41
N GLN A 435 32.02 -41.26 28.15
CA GLN A 435 33.25 -40.90 27.44
C GLN A 435 33.87 -39.59 27.98
N ARG A 436 33.06 -38.64 28.45
CA ARG A 436 33.54 -37.43 29.14
C ARG A 436 34.18 -37.73 30.49
N ARG A 437 33.72 -38.77 31.20
CA ARG A 437 34.29 -39.21 32.50
C ARG A 437 35.65 -39.91 32.37
N SER A 438 35.89 -40.65 31.29
CA SER A 438 37.20 -41.26 31.01
C SER A 438 38.24 -40.22 30.56
N MET A 439 37.84 -39.24 29.75
CA MET A 439 38.71 -38.13 29.30
C MET A 439 39.21 -37.25 30.48
N ARG A 440 38.38 -37.04 31.51
CA ARG A 440 38.75 -36.27 32.73
C ARG A 440 39.89 -36.89 33.54
N ARG A 441 40.09 -38.21 33.47
CA ARG A 441 41.19 -38.91 34.15
C ARG A 441 42.51 -38.83 33.38
N LEU A 442 42.46 -38.57 32.07
CA LEU A 442 43.61 -38.40 31.20
C LEU A 442 44.09 -36.93 31.20
N LEU A 443 43.18 -35.98 31.44
CA LEU A 443 43.44 -34.53 31.51
C LEU A 443 44.18 -34.05 32.77
N THR A 444 44.10 -34.76 33.90
CA THR A 444 44.81 -34.36 35.14
C THR A 444 46.32 -34.57 35.07
N VAL A 445 46.77 -35.58 34.31
CA VAL A 445 48.20 -35.81 34.03
C VAL A 445 48.71 -34.84 32.96
N LEU A 446 47.85 -34.46 32.01
CA LEU A 446 48.15 -33.45 30.99
C LEU A 446 48.22 -32.02 31.57
N ALA A 447 47.46 -31.72 32.64
CA ALA A 447 47.33 -30.39 33.23
C ALA A 447 48.65 -29.79 33.76
N VAL A 448 49.60 -30.61 34.21
CA VAL A 448 50.91 -30.13 34.72
C VAL A 448 51.88 -29.79 33.58
N ALA A 449 51.76 -30.47 32.43
CA ALA A 449 52.52 -30.12 31.22
C ALA A 449 51.87 -28.95 30.44
N VAL A 450 50.54 -28.85 30.49
CA VAL A 450 49.75 -27.80 29.82
C VAL A 450 49.80 -26.45 30.54
N THR A 451 50.10 -26.36 31.84
CA THR A 451 50.30 -25.06 32.51
C THR A 451 51.57 -24.35 32.03
N LEU A 452 52.64 -25.10 31.74
CA LEU A 452 53.89 -24.57 31.18
C LEU A 452 53.78 -24.30 29.68
N LEU A 453 53.05 -25.12 28.92
CA LEU A 453 52.77 -24.86 27.51
C LEU A 453 51.68 -23.78 27.32
N GLY A 454 50.76 -23.66 28.27
CA GLY A 454 49.60 -22.78 28.27
C GLY A 454 49.94 -21.33 28.57
N SER A 455 50.98 -21.07 29.36
CA SER A 455 51.53 -19.71 29.53
C SER A 455 52.20 -19.21 28.25
N LEU A 456 52.92 -20.07 27.53
CA LEU A 456 53.50 -19.77 26.21
C LEU A 456 52.40 -19.59 25.13
N LEU A 457 51.37 -20.44 25.16
CA LEU A 457 50.20 -20.34 24.28
C LEU A 457 49.36 -19.08 24.59
N LEU A 458 49.27 -18.63 25.85
CA LEU A 458 48.59 -17.39 26.22
C LEU A 458 49.29 -16.15 25.64
N VAL A 459 50.62 -16.13 25.62
CA VAL A 459 51.39 -15.05 24.99
C VAL A 459 51.20 -15.07 23.47
N LEU A 460 51.22 -16.24 22.84
CA LEU A 460 50.98 -16.40 21.40
C LEU A 460 49.53 -16.09 21.00
N LEU A 461 48.53 -16.48 21.81
CA LEU A 461 47.12 -16.13 21.61
C LEU A 461 46.86 -14.65 21.88
N TRP A 462 47.59 -14.04 22.80
CA TRP A 462 47.56 -12.58 23.01
C TRP A 462 48.19 -11.85 21.82
N GLN A 463 49.31 -12.33 21.26
CA GLN A 463 49.92 -11.81 20.04
C GLN A 463 49.01 -11.99 18.81
N MET A 464 48.43 -13.17 18.61
CA MET A 464 47.44 -13.40 17.56
C MET A 464 46.17 -12.57 17.77
N GLY A 465 45.75 -12.37 19.02
CA GLY A 465 44.64 -11.50 19.37
C GLY A 465 44.93 -10.03 19.08
N GLN A 466 46.17 -9.58 19.30
CA GLN A 466 46.62 -8.23 18.92
C GLN A 466 46.66 -8.07 17.40
N GLU A 467 47.15 -9.07 16.65
CA GLU A 467 47.14 -9.06 15.18
C GLU A 467 45.73 -9.11 14.60
N GLU A 468 44.85 -9.95 15.14
CA GLU A 468 43.45 -10.05 14.71
C GLU A 468 42.69 -8.76 15.05
N GLN A 469 42.93 -8.16 16.22
CA GLN A 469 42.38 -6.85 16.54
C GLN A 469 42.96 -5.74 15.65
N ALA A 470 44.23 -5.80 15.29
CA ALA A 470 44.83 -4.86 14.35
C ALA A 470 44.25 -5.02 12.93
N ARG A 471 43.98 -6.26 12.49
CA ARG A 471 43.29 -6.56 11.22
C ARG A 471 41.86 -6.07 11.22
N ILE A 472 41.11 -6.30 12.30
CA ILE A 472 39.74 -5.79 12.46
C ILE A 472 39.75 -4.26 12.47
N ARG A 473 40.66 -3.61 13.20
CA ARG A 473 40.81 -2.14 13.20
C ARG A 473 41.17 -1.59 11.82
N ALA A 474 42.11 -2.24 11.12
CA ALA A 474 42.47 -1.87 9.75
C ALA A 474 41.31 -2.06 8.76
N GLN A 475 40.53 -3.14 8.89
CA GLN A 475 39.33 -3.37 8.08
C GLN A 475 38.23 -2.35 8.38
N GLN A 476 38.03 -1.98 9.64
CA GLN A 476 37.08 -0.94 10.05
C GLN A 476 37.49 0.43 9.49
N GLU A 477 38.78 0.78 9.58
CA GLU A 477 39.32 2.03 9.02
C GLU A 477 39.28 2.07 7.49
N ALA A 478 39.51 0.94 6.80
CA ALA A 478 39.38 0.86 5.35
C ALA A 478 37.93 1.08 4.90
N ARG A 479 36.96 0.39 5.54
CA ARG A 479 35.53 0.56 5.25
C ARG A 479 35.03 1.96 5.54
N GLU A 480 35.55 2.61 6.59
CA GLU A 480 35.23 4.01 6.90
C GLU A 480 35.77 4.97 5.83
N LYS A 481 36.99 4.73 5.33
CA LYS A 481 37.55 5.50 4.20
C LYS A 481 36.74 5.30 2.91
N ASP A 482 36.28 4.08 2.64
CA ASP A 482 35.44 3.78 1.49
C ASP A 482 34.08 4.48 1.59
N ALA A 483 33.43 4.44 2.76
CA ALA A 483 32.19 5.16 3.00
C ALA A 483 32.33 6.68 2.79
N ARG A 484 33.42 7.28 3.28
CA ARG A 484 33.70 8.72 3.07
C ARG A 484 33.97 9.04 1.60
N ARG A 485 34.69 8.16 0.89
CA ARG A 485 34.97 8.32 -0.54
C ARG A 485 33.67 8.26 -1.36
N LEU A 486 32.81 7.27 -1.09
CA LEU A 486 31.52 7.12 -1.75
C LEU A 486 30.59 8.30 -1.45
N ALA A 487 30.57 8.80 -0.21
CA ALA A 487 29.82 10.00 0.16
C ALA A 487 30.32 11.27 -0.55
N ALA A 488 31.63 11.47 -0.64
CA ALA A 488 32.21 12.58 -1.40
C ALA A 488 31.90 12.47 -2.90
N GLN A 489 31.87 11.25 -3.43
CA GLN A 489 31.50 11.01 -4.82
C GLN A 489 29.99 11.21 -5.06
N ALA A 490 29.13 10.80 -4.12
CA ALA A 490 27.70 11.09 -4.15
C ALA A 490 27.42 12.60 -4.16
N ALA A 491 28.11 13.37 -3.31
CA ALA A 491 27.98 14.83 -3.26
C ALA A 491 28.44 15.50 -4.57
N LYS A 492 29.50 14.97 -5.21
CA LYS A 492 29.98 15.45 -6.51
C LYS A 492 28.99 15.13 -7.65
N GLU A 493 28.46 13.92 -7.69
CA GLU A 493 27.50 13.51 -8.73
C GLU A 493 26.16 14.25 -8.57
N LEU A 494 25.79 14.60 -7.32
CA LEU A 494 24.63 15.45 -7.03
C LEU A 494 24.82 16.88 -7.56
N SER A 495 26.01 17.47 -7.40
CA SER A 495 26.30 18.81 -7.93
C SER A 495 26.40 18.83 -9.46
N GLU A 496 26.77 17.70 -10.07
CA GLU A 496 26.78 17.49 -11.53
C GLU A 496 25.41 17.08 -12.11
N GLY A 497 24.38 16.87 -11.27
CA GLY A 497 22.99 16.65 -11.69
C GLY A 497 22.57 15.19 -11.92
N LEU A 498 23.40 14.21 -11.55
CA LEU A 498 23.17 12.78 -11.76
C LEU A 498 22.46 12.13 -10.55
N LEU A 499 21.18 12.45 -10.36
CA LEU A 499 20.41 12.18 -9.14
C LEU A 499 20.28 10.67 -8.80
N GLN A 500 19.97 9.78 -9.75
CA GLN A 500 19.95 8.33 -9.48
C GLN A 500 21.30 7.80 -9.01
N ARG A 501 22.40 8.30 -9.60
CA ARG A 501 23.75 7.82 -9.31
C ARG A 501 24.23 8.33 -7.95
N ALA A 502 23.93 9.58 -7.64
CA ALA A 502 24.14 10.16 -6.31
C ALA A 502 23.35 9.40 -5.23
N ARG A 503 22.10 9.02 -5.52
CA ARG A 503 21.25 8.19 -4.64
C ARG A 503 21.87 6.82 -4.35
N LEU A 504 22.30 6.13 -5.40
CA LEU A 504 22.94 4.82 -5.29
C LEU A 504 24.23 4.91 -4.45
N LEU A 505 25.10 5.87 -4.78
CA LEU A 505 26.38 6.08 -4.09
C LEU A 505 26.20 6.49 -2.62
N ALA A 506 25.15 7.27 -2.30
CA ALA A 506 24.84 7.62 -0.91
C ALA A 506 24.32 6.41 -0.12
N VAL A 507 23.48 5.57 -0.72
CA VAL A 507 23.04 4.30 -0.10
C VAL A 507 24.22 3.36 0.10
N GLU A 508 25.10 3.22 -0.89
CA GLU A 508 26.34 2.44 -0.78
C GLU A 508 27.27 2.99 0.30
N ALA A 509 27.39 4.32 0.42
CA ALA A 509 28.15 4.98 1.49
C ALA A 509 27.55 4.70 2.87
N GLY A 510 26.22 4.71 3.00
CA GLY A 510 25.50 4.38 4.23
C GLY A 510 25.65 2.90 4.62
N LEU A 511 25.59 1.99 3.66
CA LEU A 511 25.81 0.55 3.86
C LEU A 511 27.27 0.27 4.25
N ALA A 512 28.24 0.92 3.58
CA ALA A 512 29.66 0.83 3.92
C ALA A 512 29.96 1.37 5.31
N ALA A 513 29.34 2.50 5.70
CA ALA A 513 29.45 3.06 7.04
C ALA A 513 28.85 2.11 8.09
N ARG A 514 27.67 1.53 7.84
CA ARG A 514 27.05 0.54 8.73
C ARG A 514 27.91 -0.72 8.89
N ALA A 515 28.52 -1.19 7.80
CA ALA A 515 29.42 -2.34 7.79
C ALA A 515 30.76 -2.08 8.49
N SER A 516 31.11 -0.81 8.76
CA SER A 516 32.29 -0.43 9.55
C SER A 516 32.08 -0.60 11.06
N GLY A 517 30.83 -0.68 11.54
CA GLY A 517 30.51 -0.81 12.96
C GLY A 517 30.75 0.46 13.80
N ARG A 518 31.08 1.60 13.17
CA ARG A 518 31.23 2.92 13.78
C ARG A 518 30.07 3.85 13.39
N PRO A 519 29.73 4.85 14.22
CA PRO A 519 28.77 5.87 13.83
C PRO A 519 29.24 6.59 12.55
N ALA A 520 28.32 6.79 11.60
CA ALA A 520 28.63 7.42 10.33
C ALA A 520 29.17 8.84 10.54
N GLY A 521 30.30 9.16 9.88
CA GLY A 521 30.88 10.50 9.96
C GLY A 521 29.97 11.57 9.33
N PRO A 522 30.14 12.85 9.71
CA PRO A 522 29.26 13.95 9.28
C PRO A 522 29.14 14.07 7.76
N THR A 523 30.18 13.75 6.99
CA THR A 523 30.17 13.77 5.53
C THR A 523 29.26 12.70 4.90
N VAL A 524 29.18 11.52 5.52
CA VAL A 524 28.31 10.42 5.04
C VAL A 524 26.86 10.69 5.42
N VAL A 525 26.64 11.21 6.64
CA VAL A 525 25.32 11.65 7.10
C VAL A 525 24.82 12.83 6.29
N GLN A 526 25.69 13.76 5.92
CA GLN A 526 25.38 14.89 5.07
C GLN A 526 25.10 14.43 3.64
N ALA A 527 25.87 13.52 3.03
CA ALA A 527 25.55 13.00 1.69
C ALA A 527 24.24 12.20 1.64
N LEU A 528 23.95 11.38 2.66
CA LEU A 528 22.64 10.74 2.84
C LEU A 528 21.55 11.80 3.07
N GLY A 529 21.88 12.84 3.82
CA GLY A 529 21.05 14.00 4.06
C GLY A 529 20.74 14.74 2.76
N ASP A 530 21.70 15.08 1.93
CA ASP A 530 21.53 15.80 0.67
C ASP A 530 20.80 14.96 -0.38
N VAL A 531 20.78 13.63 -0.23
CA VAL A 531 20.02 12.71 -1.08
C VAL A 531 18.57 12.50 -0.60
N VAL A 532 18.35 12.53 0.72
CA VAL A 532 17.04 12.37 1.37
C VAL A 532 16.31 13.72 1.53
N TRP A 533 17.06 14.80 1.73
CA TRP A 533 16.65 16.20 1.94
C TRP A 533 17.00 17.11 0.77
N GLY A 534 17.81 16.66 -0.19
CA GLY A 534 17.82 17.27 -1.51
C GLY A 534 16.38 17.32 -2.01
N PRO A 535 15.99 18.42 -2.69
CA PRO A 535 14.61 18.78 -2.96
C PRO A 535 13.83 17.54 -3.34
N ALA A 536 12.98 17.13 -2.41
CA ALA A 536 12.32 15.85 -2.41
C ALA A 536 11.14 15.90 -3.36
N VAL A 537 11.53 16.01 -4.62
CA VAL A 537 10.68 16.00 -5.76
C VAL A 537 10.36 14.54 -6.01
N ARG A 538 9.15 14.15 -5.61
CA ARG A 538 8.51 13.01 -6.25
C ARG A 538 8.09 13.47 -7.64
N GLN A 539 8.72 12.94 -8.69
CA GLN A 539 8.37 13.19 -10.08
C GLN A 539 7.24 12.25 -10.49
N GLU A 540 6.00 12.74 -10.52
CA GLU A 540 4.90 12.06 -11.22
C GLU A 540 4.85 12.60 -12.66
N VAL A 541 4.96 11.70 -13.64
CA VAL A 541 5.08 12.03 -15.08
C VAL A 541 3.78 11.63 -15.77
N LEU A 542 3.13 12.59 -16.42
CA LEU A 542 2.04 12.31 -17.37
C LEU A 542 2.68 11.91 -18.72
N VAL A 543 2.59 10.64 -19.16
CA VAL A 543 3.32 10.16 -20.36
C VAL A 543 2.48 9.35 -21.34
N GLY A 544 2.82 9.49 -22.63
CA GLY A 544 2.77 8.41 -23.63
C GLY A 544 4.17 7.87 -23.95
N HIS A 545 4.38 7.23 -25.09
CA HIS A 545 5.70 6.68 -25.48
C HIS A 545 6.65 7.73 -26.08
N GLY A 546 7.94 7.65 -25.73
CA GLY A 546 9.00 8.55 -26.21
C GLY A 546 9.83 8.01 -27.38
N GLY A 547 9.48 6.80 -27.87
CA GLY A 547 10.15 6.12 -28.97
C GLY A 547 9.17 5.31 -29.81
N ALA A 548 9.68 4.61 -30.82
CA ALA A 548 8.88 3.77 -31.71
C ALA A 548 8.07 2.72 -30.93
N VAL A 549 6.77 2.59 -31.24
CA VAL A 549 5.93 1.54 -30.67
C VAL A 549 6.08 0.28 -31.51
N LEU A 550 6.61 -0.77 -30.89
CA LEU A 550 7.03 -2.00 -31.56
C LEU A 550 5.94 -3.06 -31.59
N ASP A 551 5.10 -3.12 -30.55
CA ASP A 551 3.97 -4.04 -30.49
C ASP A 551 2.81 -3.46 -29.67
N ALA A 552 1.59 -3.96 -29.92
CA ALA A 552 0.40 -3.61 -29.15
C ALA A 552 -0.60 -4.77 -29.10
N ALA A 553 -1.28 -4.93 -27.97
CA ALA A 553 -2.28 -6.00 -27.77
C ALA A 553 -3.46 -5.51 -26.93
N PHE A 554 -4.67 -5.99 -27.23
CA PHE A 554 -5.85 -5.76 -26.40
C PHE A 554 -5.89 -6.69 -25.19
N SER A 555 -6.52 -6.24 -24.11
CA SER A 555 -6.97 -7.12 -23.04
C SER A 555 -8.12 -8.02 -23.53
N PRO A 556 -8.32 -9.20 -22.93
CA PRO A 556 -9.38 -10.13 -23.36
C PRO A 556 -10.79 -9.55 -23.27
N ASP A 557 -11.04 -8.64 -22.34
CA ASP A 557 -12.31 -7.93 -22.18
C ASP A 557 -12.49 -6.75 -23.16
N GLY A 558 -11.45 -6.41 -23.94
CA GLY A 558 -11.46 -5.27 -24.87
C GLY A 558 -11.39 -3.89 -24.21
N ARG A 559 -11.26 -3.84 -22.88
CA ARG A 559 -11.33 -2.60 -22.07
C ARG A 559 -9.99 -1.91 -21.90
N SER A 560 -8.90 -2.52 -22.35
CA SER A 560 -7.57 -1.92 -22.30
C SER A 560 -6.67 -2.40 -23.43
N VAL A 561 -5.59 -1.66 -23.70
CA VAL A 561 -4.54 -1.98 -24.65
C VAL A 561 -3.21 -1.92 -23.92
N VAL A 562 -2.28 -2.83 -24.20
CA VAL A 562 -0.89 -2.71 -23.78
C VAL A 562 -0.02 -2.42 -25.00
N THR A 563 0.92 -1.49 -24.87
CA THR A 563 1.88 -1.10 -25.91
C THR A 563 3.30 -1.35 -25.45
N ALA A 564 4.16 -1.80 -26.36
CA ALA A 564 5.59 -2.01 -26.14
C ALA A 564 6.39 -0.99 -26.95
N SER A 565 7.40 -0.35 -26.34
CA SER A 565 8.16 0.70 -27.00
C SER A 565 9.67 0.50 -26.92
N ALA A 566 10.34 1.03 -27.94
CA ALA A 566 11.79 1.15 -27.99
C ALA A 566 12.36 2.04 -26.87
N ASP A 567 11.53 2.85 -26.21
CA ASP A 567 11.92 3.68 -25.04
C ASP A 567 12.23 2.88 -23.76
N GLY A 568 12.10 1.55 -23.81
CA GLY A 568 12.37 0.67 -22.66
C GLY A 568 11.19 0.50 -21.72
N THR A 569 10.02 1.05 -22.07
CA THR A 569 8.78 0.91 -21.30
C THR A 569 7.70 0.17 -22.08
N ALA A 570 6.83 -0.51 -21.35
CA ALA A 570 5.51 -0.88 -21.85
C ALA A 570 4.45 -0.04 -21.12
N GLN A 571 3.34 0.26 -21.76
CA GLN A 571 2.26 1.06 -21.17
C GLN A 571 0.92 0.35 -21.37
N ARG A 572 0.10 0.25 -20.31
CA ARG A 572 -1.27 -0.28 -20.38
C ARG A 572 -2.27 0.86 -20.35
N TRP A 573 -3.01 1.04 -21.43
CA TRP A 573 -4.03 2.06 -21.69
C TRP A 573 -5.42 1.52 -21.41
N PRO A 574 -6.15 2.01 -20.40
CA PRO A 574 -7.59 1.79 -20.28
C PRO A 574 -8.34 2.43 -21.48
N LEU A 575 -9.40 1.79 -21.96
CA LEU A 575 -10.25 2.25 -23.08
C LEU A 575 -11.67 2.61 -22.63
N ASP A 576 -11.99 2.41 -21.35
CA ASP A 576 -13.31 2.64 -20.76
C ASP A 576 -13.52 4.10 -20.30
N GLY A 577 -12.66 5.04 -20.70
CA GLY A 577 -12.77 6.46 -20.35
C GLY A 577 -12.46 6.80 -18.89
N GLY A 578 -11.83 5.87 -18.15
CA GLY A 578 -11.73 5.92 -16.68
C GLY A 578 -10.32 5.82 -16.06
N GLY A 579 -9.23 5.86 -16.83
CA GLY A 579 -7.88 5.80 -16.25
C GLY A 579 -6.74 6.14 -17.21
N ALA A 580 -5.60 6.54 -16.66
CA ALA A 580 -4.39 6.84 -17.44
C ALA A 580 -3.61 5.58 -17.81
N PRO A 581 -2.70 5.68 -18.80
CA PRO A 581 -1.75 4.62 -19.07
C PRO A 581 -0.91 4.26 -17.85
N ILE A 582 -0.90 2.98 -17.49
CA ILE A 582 -0.04 2.42 -16.45
C ILE A 582 1.31 2.08 -17.08
N ALA A 583 2.38 2.76 -16.65
CA ALA A 583 3.72 2.49 -17.14
C ALA A 583 4.36 1.28 -16.44
N LEU A 584 4.66 0.24 -17.21
CA LEU A 584 5.37 -0.98 -16.78
C LEU A 584 6.88 -0.75 -16.93
N ARG A 585 7.51 -0.22 -15.87
CA ARG A 585 8.93 0.17 -15.86
C ARG A 585 9.78 -0.89 -15.16
N GLY A 586 10.88 -1.28 -15.80
CA GLY A 586 11.84 -2.23 -15.22
C GLY A 586 12.85 -2.81 -16.22
N HIS A 587 12.54 -2.80 -17.51
CA HIS A 587 13.47 -3.25 -18.54
C HIS A 587 14.64 -2.27 -18.74
N ALA A 588 15.84 -2.81 -19.00
CA ALA A 588 17.05 -2.02 -19.21
C ALA A 588 17.22 -1.55 -20.67
N LEU A 589 16.50 -2.20 -21.60
CA LEU A 589 16.51 -1.91 -23.03
C LEU A 589 15.07 -1.95 -23.59
N GLY A 590 14.92 -1.55 -24.85
CA GLY A 590 13.63 -1.49 -25.55
C GLY A 590 12.76 -2.74 -25.39
N VAL A 591 11.47 -2.54 -25.11
CA VAL A 591 10.48 -3.61 -25.00
C VAL A 591 9.97 -3.91 -26.41
N VAL A 592 10.13 -5.16 -26.85
CA VAL A 592 9.87 -5.56 -28.23
C VAL A 592 8.53 -6.26 -28.43
N ALA A 593 7.98 -6.86 -27.38
CA ALA A 593 6.73 -7.60 -27.45
C ALA A 593 5.98 -7.56 -26.13
N VAL A 594 4.65 -7.59 -26.24
CA VAL A 594 3.71 -7.60 -25.12
C VAL A 594 2.61 -8.64 -25.36
N ALA A 595 2.12 -9.27 -24.30
CA ALA A 595 0.98 -10.17 -24.36
C ALA A 595 0.13 -10.08 -23.10
N PHE A 596 -1.19 -10.16 -23.26
CA PHE A 596 -2.12 -10.43 -22.17
C PHE A 596 -2.28 -11.93 -21.97
N SER A 597 -2.45 -12.32 -20.72
CA SER A 597 -2.99 -13.65 -20.36
C SER A 597 -4.45 -13.77 -20.83
N PRO A 598 -4.94 -14.98 -21.16
CA PRO A 598 -6.29 -15.20 -21.67
C PRO A 598 -7.42 -14.75 -20.73
N ASP A 599 -7.17 -14.75 -19.42
CA ASP A 599 -8.09 -14.27 -18.38
C ASP A 599 -7.97 -12.75 -18.10
N GLY A 600 -6.95 -12.10 -18.64
CA GLY A 600 -6.69 -10.67 -18.50
C GLY A 600 -6.06 -10.28 -17.15
N SER A 601 -5.75 -11.24 -16.28
CA SER A 601 -5.23 -10.97 -14.93
C SER A 601 -3.74 -10.60 -14.92
N ARG A 602 -3.01 -11.08 -15.93
CA ARG A 602 -1.56 -10.93 -16.09
C ARG A 602 -1.16 -10.38 -17.45
N LEU A 603 -0.01 -9.73 -17.47
CA LEU A 603 0.68 -9.16 -18.62
C LEU A 603 2.10 -9.72 -18.70
N ALA A 604 2.60 -9.92 -19.90
CA ALA A 604 4.00 -10.28 -20.14
C ALA A 604 4.66 -9.25 -21.06
N THR A 605 5.85 -8.78 -20.70
CA THR A 605 6.68 -7.90 -21.51
C THR A 605 8.01 -8.60 -21.80
N ALA A 606 8.46 -8.58 -23.05
CA ALA A 606 9.77 -9.10 -23.45
C ALA A 606 10.65 -7.99 -23.99
N SER A 607 11.91 -7.98 -23.58
CA SER A 607 12.87 -6.93 -23.92
C SER A 607 14.15 -7.47 -24.55
N LEU A 608 14.85 -6.59 -25.26
CA LEU A 608 16.21 -6.81 -25.75
C LEU A 608 17.22 -7.03 -24.62
N ASP A 609 16.87 -6.74 -23.36
CA ASP A 609 17.71 -7.02 -22.18
C ASP A 609 17.79 -8.52 -21.82
N GLY A 610 17.10 -9.39 -22.57
CA GLY A 610 17.10 -10.84 -22.34
C GLY A 610 16.17 -11.27 -21.19
N THR A 611 15.26 -10.40 -20.76
CA THR A 611 14.29 -10.72 -19.70
C THR A 611 12.85 -10.65 -20.20
N VAL A 612 12.04 -11.58 -19.69
CA VAL A 612 10.58 -11.49 -19.79
C VAL A 612 10.08 -11.09 -18.41
N ARG A 613 9.37 -9.97 -18.28
CA ARG A 613 8.75 -9.57 -17.01
C ARG A 613 7.26 -9.86 -17.05
N LEU A 614 6.76 -10.41 -15.94
CA LEU A 614 5.36 -10.66 -15.71
C LEU A 614 4.81 -9.59 -14.78
N TRP A 615 3.64 -9.08 -15.12
CA TRP A 615 2.96 -8.03 -14.39
C TRP A 615 1.54 -8.46 -14.09
N HIS A 616 1.03 -8.02 -12.96
CA HIS A 616 -0.40 -7.98 -12.74
C HIS A 616 -1.04 -6.91 -13.63
N ALA A 617 -2.32 -7.08 -13.94
CA ALA A 617 -3.09 -6.14 -14.75
C ALA A 617 -3.13 -4.70 -14.17
N ASP A 618 -2.87 -4.54 -12.86
CA ASP A 618 -2.79 -3.25 -12.16
C ASP A 618 -1.40 -2.56 -12.26
N GLY A 619 -0.44 -3.19 -12.97
CA GLY A 619 0.91 -2.65 -13.17
C GLY A 619 1.94 -3.05 -12.14
N ARG A 620 1.58 -3.85 -11.12
CA ARG A 620 2.57 -4.41 -10.19
C ARG A 620 3.37 -5.50 -10.88
N GLU A 621 4.69 -5.44 -10.75
CA GLU A 621 5.55 -6.53 -11.20
C GLU A 621 5.31 -7.77 -10.31
N ASP A 622 5.07 -8.91 -10.94
CA ASP A 622 4.98 -10.22 -10.29
C ASP A 622 6.38 -10.82 -10.17
N ARG A 623 7.04 -11.04 -11.33
CA ARG A 623 8.42 -11.55 -11.39
C ARG A 623 9.10 -11.31 -12.73
N ALA A 624 10.42 -11.29 -12.70
CA ALA A 624 11.27 -11.29 -13.90
C ALA A 624 11.80 -12.71 -14.21
N LEU A 625 11.48 -13.22 -15.38
CA LEU A 625 11.99 -14.47 -15.93
C LEU A 625 13.24 -14.17 -16.77
N ARG A 626 14.40 -14.62 -16.28
CA ARG A 626 15.66 -14.46 -17.01
C ARG A 626 15.76 -15.49 -18.14
N ALA A 627 15.79 -15.00 -19.36
CA ALA A 627 16.16 -15.76 -20.53
C ALA A 627 17.64 -15.46 -20.85
N HIS A 628 18.58 -16.13 -20.17
CA HIS A 628 20.04 -15.91 -20.34
C HIS A 628 20.55 -15.88 -21.82
N ASP A 629 21.55 -15.01 -22.03
CA ASP A 629 22.50 -14.74 -23.15
C ASP A 629 22.01 -14.30 -24.54
N ALA A 630 20.70 -14.07 -24.75
CA ALA A 630 20.18 -13.67 -26.06
C ALA A 630 19.02 -12.67 -25.94
N ALA A 631 18.91 -11.76 -26.92
CA ALA A 631 17.79 -10.82 -27.00
C ALA A 631 16.49 -11.57 -27.32
N LEU A 632 15.39 -11.17 -26.67
CA LEU A 632 14.08 -11.73 -26.95
C LEU A 632 13.49 -11.06 -28.18
N ALA A 633 12.70 -11.81 -28.95
CA ALA A 633 12.02 -11.30 -30.14
C ALA A 633 10.49 -11.32 -30.01
N SER A 634 9.95 -12.17 -29.14
CA SER A 634 8.49 -12.29 -28.95
C SER A 634 8.14 -12.97 -27.63
N VAL A 635 6.91 -12.77 -27.17
CA VAL A 635 6.32 -13.46 -26.02
C VAL A 635 4.84 -13.76 -26.28
N ALA A 636 4.35 -14.92 -25.82
CA ALA A 636 2.95 -15.29 -25.89
C ALA A 636 2.54 -16.25 -24.77
N PHE A 637 1.31 -16.09 -24.27
CA PHE A 637 0.68 -17.07 -23.37
C PHE A 637 0.08 -18.23 -24.16
N ASP A 638 -0.01 -19.40 -23.54
CA ASP A 638 -0.83 -20.49 -24.06
C ASP A 638 -2.34 -20.22 -23.84
N PRO A 639 -3.24 -20.93 -24.53
CA PRO A 639 -4.69 -20.68 -24.46
C PRO A 639 -5.29 -20.78 -23.05
N GLU A 640 -4.66 -21.56 -22.16
CA GLU A 640 -5.07 -21.69 -20.75
C GLU A 640 -4.43 -20.64 -19.82
N GLY A 641 -3.43 -19.88 -20.28
CA GLY A 641 -2.70 -18.90 -19.47
C GLY A 641 -1.76 -19.51 -18.43
N ARG A 642 -1.43 -20.80 -18.55
CA ARG A 642 -0.57 -21.55 -17.62
C ARG A 642 0.87 -21.62 -18.09
N ARG A 643 1.10 -21.48 -19.39
CA ARG A 643 2.44 -21.48 -19.99
C ARG A 643 2.71 -20.19 -20.75
N LEU A 644 3.99 -19.83 -20.79
CA LEU A 644 4.49 -18.70 -21.56
C LEU A 644 5.56 -19.20 -22.52
N VAL A 645 5.53 -18.78 -23.77
CA VAL A 645 6.61 -19.01 -24.73
C VAL A 645 7.29 -17.70 -25.09
N ALA A 646 8.62 -17.71 -25.18
CA ALA A 646 9.37 -16.61 -25.76
C ALA A 646 10.34 -17.11 -26.82
N GLY A 647 10.34 -16.42 -27.96
CA GLY A 647 11.27 -16.69 -29.06
C GLY A 647 12.53 -15.85 -28.93
N MET A 648 13.69 -16.47 -29.13
CA MET A 648 14.99 -15.84 -28.84
C MET A 648 15.85 -15.67 -30.11
N SER A 649 16.81 -14.74 -30.03
CA SER A 649 17.74 -14.47 -31.13
C SER A 649 18.76 -15.60 -31.38
N ASP A 650 18.87 -16.58 -30.49
CA ASP A 650 19.75 -17.76 -30.68
C ASP A 650 19.09 -18.91 -31.47
N GLY A 651 17.83 -18.73 -31.88
CA GLY A 651 17.06 -19.75 -32.63
C GLY A 651 16.32 -20.76 -31.76
N THR A 652 16.29 -20.57 -30.45
CA THR A 652 15.52 -21.39 -29.51
C THR A 652 14.24 -20.69 -29.04
N ALA A 653 13.25 -21.50 -28.69
CA ALA A 653 12.05 -21.04 -28.00
C ALA A 653 12.09 -21.56 -26.56
N ARG A 654 11.86 -20.69 -25.59
CA ARG A 654 11.81 -21.06 -24.17
C ARG A 654 10.37 -21.08 -23.70
N VAL A 655 9.97 -22.14 -23.01
CA VAL A 655 8.62 -22.32 -22.46
C VAL A 655 8.69 -22.39 -20.94
N TRP A 656 8.00 -21.45 -20.28
CA TRP A 656 7.86 -21.42 -18.82
C TRP A 656 6.50 -21.94 -18.40
N ARG A 657 6.48 -22.69 -17.30
CA ARG A 657 5.27 -23.03 -16.56
C ARG A 657 5.07 -22.00 -15.46
N LEU A 658 3.92 -21.34 -15.46
CA LEU A 658 3.66 -20.22 -14.56
C LEU A 658 3.10 -20.65 -13.21
N ASP A 659 2.77 -21.93 -13.05
CA ASP A 659 2.29 -22.56 -11.82
C ASP A 659 3.40 -23.10 -10.90
N MET A 660 4.66 -23.06 -11.36
CA MET A 660 5.81 -23.64 -10.66
C MET A 660 6.93 -22.60 -10.54
N ASP A 661 7.14 -22.03 -9.34
CA ASP A 661 7.92 -20.79 -9.21
C ASP A 661 9.45 -20.90 -9.34
N ASP A 662 10.01 -22.10 -9.50
CA ASP A 662 11.46 -22.33 -9.59
C ASP A 662 11.86 -23.34 -10.68
N GLU A 663 10.96 -23.72 -11.60
CA GLU A 663 11.28 -24.67 -12.68
C GLU A 663 12.01 -23.96 -13.84
N PRO A 664 13.18 -24.45 -14.30
CA PRO A 664 13.85 -23.86 -15.44
C PRO A 664 12.98 -24.00 -16.70
N PRO A 665 13.01 -23.03 -17.64
CA PRO A 665 12.21 -23.13 -18.85
C PRO A 665 12.62 -24.34 -19.69
N LEU A 666 11.62 -24.97 -20.32
CA LEU A 666 11.88 -25.94 -21.36
C LEU A 666 12.48 -25.22 -22.58
N VAL A 667 13.71 -25.58 -22.94
CA VAL A 667 14.43 -25.00 -24.08
C VAL A 667 14.18 -25.86 -25.31
N LEU A 668 13.52 -25.30 -26.31
CA LEU A 668 13.20 -25.95 -27.58
C LEU A 668 14.15 -25.43 -28.67
N ALA A 669 15.01 -26.30 -29.18
CA ALA A 669 15.83 -25.98 -30.35
C ALA A 669 14.96 -26.01 -31.61
N VAL A 670 14.58 -24.82 -32.10
CA VAL A 670 13.67 -24.68 -33.25
C VAL A 670 14.44 -24.62 -34.56
N ALA A 671 15.43 -23.73 -34.64
CA ALA A 671 16.19 -23.48 -35.86
C ALA A 671 17.60 -22.97 -35.55
N ALA A 672 18.51 -23.06 -36.53
CA ALA A 672 19.87 -22.52 -36.42
C ALA A 672 19.95 -21.00 -36.67
N ARG A 673 18.81 -20.32 -36.79
CA ARG A 673 18.72 -18.88 -37.08
C ARG A 673 17.84 -18.17 -36.04
N PRO A 674 18.08 -16.87 -35.78
CA PRO A 674 17.30 -16.11 -34.81
C PRO A 674 15.80 -16.23 -35.05
N LEU A 675 15.02 -16.40 -33.98
CA LEU A 675 13.57 -16.37 -34.07
C LEU A 675 13.08 -14.92 -34.15
N ARG A 676 12.05 -14.68 -34.97
CA ARG A 676 11.30 -13.42 -35.00
C ARG A 676 10.03 -13.49 -34.16
N ARG A 677 9.36 -14.65 -34.16
CA ARG A 677 8.16 -14.89 -33.37
C ARG A 677 8.07 -16.35 -32.92
N ALA A 678 7.51 -16.58 -31.74
CA ALA A 678 7.03 -17.88 -31.27
C ALA A 678 5.64 -17.71 -30.64
N VAL A 679 4.67 -18.53 -31.06
CA VAL A 679 3.28 -18.51 -30.56
C VAL A 679 2.72 -19.92 -30.44
N PHE A 680 1.83 -20.14 -29.47
CA PHE A 680 1.09 -21.40 -29.36
C PHE A 680 -0.02 -21.49 -30.41
N ASN A 681 -0.39 -22.71 -30.79
CA ASN A 681 -1.63 -22.96 -31.51
C ASN A 681 -2.85 -22.93 -30.57
N HIS A 682 -4.06 -23.00 -31.14
CA HIS A 682 -5.31 -22.80 -30.40
C HIS A 682 -5.55 -23.80 -29.24
N ASP A 683 -4.93 -24.98 -29.26
CA ASP A 683 -5.04 -26.00 -28.20
C ASP A 683 -3.78 -26.07 -27.29
N GLY A 684 -2.77 -25.24 -27.58
CA GLY A 684 -1.52 -25.20 -26.82
C GLY A 684 -0.62 -26.44 -26.96
N SER A 685 -0.90 -27.34 -27.91
CA SER A 685 -0.10 -28.55 -28.14
C SER A 685 1.13 -28.31 -29.03
N ARG A 686 1.13 -27.24 -29.83
CA ARG A 686 2.20 -26.89 -30.77
C ARG A 686 2.61 -25.43 -30.65
N ILE A 687 3.83 -25.15 -31.03
CA ILE A 687 4.42 -23.81 -31.12
C ILE A 687 4.80 -23.56 -32.58
N LEU A 688 4.29 -22.47 -33.14
CA LEU A 688 4.70 -21.93 -34.43
C LEU A 688 5.78 -20.90 -34.20
N ALA A 689 6.89 -21.06 -34.90
CA ALA A 689 8.02 -20.17 -34.80
C ALA A 689 8.51 -19.72 -36.18
N THR A 690 8.80 -18.43 -36.32
CA THR A 690 9.35 -17.85 -37.55
C THR A 690 10.80 -17.44 -37.35
N THR A 691 11.62 -17.61 -38.39
CA THR A 691 13.07 -17.35 -38.32
C THR A 691 13.49 -16.17 -39.20
N VAL A 692 14.59 -15.53 -38.84
CA VAL A 692 15.29 -14.58 -39.71
C VAL A 692 15.79 -15.33 -40.96
N GLY A 693 15.18 -15.06 -42.10
CA GLY A 693 15.40 -15.80 -43.35
C GLY A 693 14.14 -16.43 -43.94
N GLY A 694 13.02 -16.38 -43.21
CA GLY A 694 11.70 -16.64 -43.76
C GLY A 694 11.19 -18.08 -43.60
N ALA A 695 11.91 -18.95 -42.88
CA ALA A 695 11.41 -20.29 -42.59
C ALA A 695 10.42 -20.26 -41.42
N VAL A 696 9.35 -21.05 -41.56
CA VAL A 696 8.31 -21.24 -40.54
C VAL A 696 8.42 -22.67 -40.03
N HIS A 697 8.58 -22.82 -38.72
CA HIS A 697 8.73 -24.09 -38.03
C HIS A 697 7.55 -24.34 -37.11
N VAL A 698 7.12 -25.60 -37.03
CA VAL A 698 6.15 -26.07 -36.04
C VAL A 698 6.84 -27.09 -35.17
N VAL A 699 6.82 -26.87 -33.85
CA VAL A 699 7.41 -27.76 -32.85
C VAL A 699 6.33 -28.15 -31.86
N ARG A 700 6.40 -29.36 -31.30
CA ARG A 700 5.49 -29.73 -30.20
C ARG A 700 5.85 -28.93 -28.95
N ALA A 701 4.84 -28.46 -28.23
CA ALA A 701 5.02 -27.67 -27.01
C ALA A 701 5.65 -28.48 -25.85
N ASP A 702 5.58 -29.81 -25.92
CA ASP A 702 6.21 -30.76 -24.99
C ASP A 702 7.68 -31.06 -25.31
N GLY A 703 8.21 -30.52 -26.41
CA GLY A 703 9.57 -30.76 -26.90
C GLY A 703 9.81 -32.13 -27.51
N GLN A 704 8.77 -32.94 -27.71
CA GLN A 704 8.91 -34.26 -28.33
C GLN A 704 8.94 -34.17 -29.86
N GLY A 705 9.92 -34.85 -30.47
CA GLY A 705 10.07 -34.93 -31.93
C GLY A 705 10.77 -33.71 -32.56
N PRO A 706 11.28 -33.86 -33.79
CA PRO A 706 12.04 -32.81 -34.46
C PRO A 706 11.16 -31.65 -34.95
N PRO A 707 11.68 -30.42 -35.04
CA PRO A 707 11.00 -29.29 -35.66
C PRO A 707 10.59 -29.59 -37.10
N ALA A 708 9.31 -29.37 -37.44
CA ALA A 708 8.81 -29.53 -38.80
C ALA A 708 8.82 -28.19 -39.53
N ALA A 709 9.56 -28.07 -40.64
CA ALA A 709 9.55 -26.87 -41.47
C ALA A 709 8.38 -26.88 -42.45
N LEU A 710 7.64 -25.77 -42.54
CA LEU A 710 6.55 -25.59 -43.51
C LEU A 710 7.12 -25.04 -44.82
N GLY A 711 7.22 -25.89 -45.84
CA GLY A 711 7.87 -25.59 -47.13
C GLY A 711 7.16 -24.61 -48.06
N ALA A 712 6.06 -23.97 -47.64
CA ALA A 712 5.19 -23.15 -48.50
C ALA A 712 4.93 -21.71 -47.99
N ALA A 713 5.73 -21.21 -47.05
CA ALA A 713 5.52 -19.87 -46.48
C ALA A 713 6.00 -18.70 -47.39
N GLY A 714 6.90 -18.98 -48.33
CA GLY A 714 7.49 -18.01 -49.27
C GLY A 714 8.73 -17.29 -48.71
N GLN A 715 9.48 -16.57 -49.56
CA GLN A 715 10.68 -15.84 -49.12
C GLN A 715 10.32 -14.57 -48.34
N GLY A 716 11.12 -14.26 -47.30
CA GLY A 716 10.99 -13.02 -46.54
C GLY A 716 9.84 -13.00 -45.53
N VAL A 717 9.52 -14.11 -44.87
CA VAL A 717 8.52 -14.10 -43.79
C VAL A 717 8.98 -13.23 -42.62
N GLU A 718 8.16 -12.25 -42.26
CA GLU A 718 8.42 -11.35 -41.12
C GLU A 718 7.77 -11.90 -39.84
N ARG A 719 6.49 -12.27 -39.90
CA ARG A 719 5.72 -12.75 -38.73
C ARG A 719 4.68 -13.79 -39.18
N ALA A 720 4.37 -14.75 -38.32
CA ALA A 720 3.25 -15.67 -38.53
C ALA A 720 2.38 -15.77 -37.27
N ASP A 721 1.13 -16.19 -37.45
CA ASP A 721 0.19 -16.39 -36.36
C ASP A 721 -0.76 -17.56 -36.63
N HIS A 722 -1.30 -18.15 -35.56
CA HIS A 722 -2.32 -19.19 -35.64
C HIS A 722 -3.73 -18.61 -35.69
N ALA A 723 -4.63 -19.30 -36.38
CA ALA A 723 -6.05 -19.02 -36.25
C ALA A 723 -6.53 -19.39 -34.84
N PRO A 724 -7.42 -18.61 -34.21
CA PRO A 724 -7.84 -18.85 -32.83
C PRO A 724 -8.71 -20.10 -32.64
N LEU A 725 -9.28 -20.63 -33.72
CA LEU A 725 -10.32 -21.67 -33.68
C LEU A 725 -9.95 -22.96 -34.42
N ASP A 726 -8.88 -22.94 -35.22
CA ASP A 726 -8.50 -24.05 -36.08
C ASP A 726 -7.01 -24.03 -36.43
N ASP A 727 -6.54 -25.06 -37.13
CA ASP A 727 -5.13 -25.24 -37.51
C ASP A 727 -4.66 -24.32 -38.65
N ARG A 728 -5.46 -23.35 -39.12
CA ARG A 728 -4.97 -22.38 -40.11
C ARG A 728 -3.88 -21.49 -39.51
N ILE A 729 -2.98 -21.04 -40.38
CA ILE A 729 -1.97 -20.04 -40.02
C ILE A 729 -1.99 -18.91 -41.04
N VAL A 730 -1.65 -17.72 -40.58
CA VAL A 730 -1.40 -16.56 -41.43
C VAL A 730 0.08 -16.21 -41.37
N VAL A 731 0.65 -15.90 -42.53
CA VAL A 731 2.06 -15.59 -42.70
C VAL A 731 2.18 -14.23 -43.36
N ALA A 732 2.80 -13.27 -42.68
CA ALA A 732 3.17 -11.97 -43.23
C ALA A 732 4.50 -12.09 -43.97
N ALA A 733 4.55 -11.61 -45.22
CA ALA A 733 5.73 -11.69 -46.07
C ALA A 733 6.23 -10.29 -46.49
N GLY A 734 7.54 -10.20 -46.65
CA GLY A 734 8.26 -9.01 -47.08
C GLY A 734 8.00 -8.61 -48.53
N ASP A 735 7.30 -9.44 -49.30
CA ASP A 735 6.88 -9.15 -50.68
C ASP A 735 5.58 -8.33 -50.78
N GLY A 736 5.09 -7.82 -49.65
CA GLY A 736 3.86 -7.02 -49.58
C GLY A 736 2.57 -7.84 -49.55
N THR A 737 2.67 -9.16 -49.30
CA THR A 737 1.52 -10.05 -49.17
C THR A 737 1.44 -10.70 -47.79
N ALA A 738 0.23 -11.09 -47.39
CA ALA A 738 0.01 -12.06 -46.33
C ALA A 738 -0.61 -13.33 -46.91
N ARG A 739 -0.30 -14.50 -46.36
CA ARG A 739 -0.76 -15.79 -46.86
C ARG A 739 -1.48 -16.56 -45.78
N VAL A 740 -2.72 -17.00 -46.04
CA VAL A 740 -3.46 -17.90 -45.16
C VAL A 740 -3.26 -19.33 -45.66
N LEU A 741 -2.70 -20.19 -44.81
CA LEU A 741 -2.43 -21.61 -45.06
C LEU A 741 -3.42 -22.45 -44.23
N GLY A 742 -4.00 -23.49 -44.83
CA GLY A 742 -4.88 -24.43 -44.13
C GLY A 742 -4.29 -25.83 -44.03
N GLY A 743 -4.77 -26.62 -43.06
CA GLY A 743 -4.42 -28.03 -42.94
C GLY A 743 -4.83 -28.84 -44.18
N GLY A 744 -3.95 -29.75 -44.63
CA GLY A 744 -4.26 -30.73 -45.69
C GLY A 744 -3.75 -30.43 -47.10
N GLY A 745 -2.76 -29.55 -47.29
CA GLY A 745 -2.10 -29.35 -48.60
C GLY A 745 -2.89 -28.52 -49.62
N ARG A 746 -3.89 -27.76 -49.17
CA ARG A 746 -4.58 -26.76 -50.02
C ARG A 746 -3.63 -25.60 -50.34
N ALA A 747 -3.78 -25.02 -51.54
CA ALA A 747 -3.00 -23.86 -51.95
C ALA A 747 -3.22 -22.65 -51.01
N PRO A 748 -2.17 -21.87 -50.69
CA PRO A 748 -2.27 -20.69 -49.85
C PRO A 748 -3.20 -19.64 -50.45
N ILE A 749 -4.05 -19.04 -49.61
CA ILE A 749 -4.83 -17.85 -49.97
C ILE A 749 -3.93 -16.63 -49.81
N VAL A 750 -3.71 -15.88 -50.89
CA VAL A 750 -2.80 -14.73 -50.89
C VAL A 750 -3.60 -13.43 -50.74
N LEU A 751 -3.39 -12.74 -49.62
CA LEU A 751 -3.93 -11.43 -49.30
C LEU A 751 -2.99 -10.36 -49.87
N ARG A 752 -3.47 -9.62 -50.87
CA ARG A 752 -2.70 -8.61 -51.59
C ARG A 752 -3.15 -7.19 -51.22
N GLY A 753 -2.30 -6.22 -51.51
CA GLY A 753 -2.67 -4.81 -51.57
C GLY A 753 -1.60 -3.85 -51.05
N HIS A 754 -0.74 -4.29 -50.14
CA HIS A 754 0.31 -3.42 -49.59
C HIS A 754 1.40 -3.11 -50.62
N GLU A 755 1.97 -1.91 -50.51
CA GLU A 755 3.05 -1.44 -51.40
C GLU A 755 4.44 -1.63 -50.78
N GLY A 756 4.49 -1.99 -49.50
CA GLY A 756 5.69 -2.31 -48.75
C GLY A 756 5.57 -3.65 -48.01
N ALA A 757 6.66 -4.08 -47.37
CA ALA A 757 6.73 -5.33 -46.62
C ALA A 757 5.65 -5.42 -45.53
N VAL A 758 4.92 -6.54 -45.50
CA VAL A 758 3.95 -6.80 -44.41
C VAL A 758 4.73 -7.30 -43.20
N ARG A 759 4.70 -6.52 -42.11
CA ARG A 759 5.45 -6.78 -40.87
C ARG A 759 4.70 -7.64 -39.87
N SER A 760 3.37 -7.54 -39.86
CA SER A 760 2.52 -8.34 -38.97
C SER A 760 1.21 -8.71 -39.66
N ALA A 761 0.70 -9.89 -39.31
CA ALA A 761 -0.63 -10.34 -39.71
C ALA A 761 -1.27 -11.12 -38.55
N ALA A 762 -2.53 -10.85 -38.26
CA ALA A 762 -3.27 -11.48 -37.16
C ALA A 762 -4.72 -11.77 -37.57
N PHE A 763 -5.28 -12.88 -37.10
CA PHE A 763 -6.69 -13.22 -37.29
C PHE A 763 -7.60 -12.46 -36.32
N SER A 764 -8.85 -12.23 -36.72
CA SER A 764 -9.92 -11.91 -35.78
C SER A 764 -10.28 -13.12 -34.93
N ALA A 765 -10.91 -12.91 -33.76
CA ALA A 765 -11.29 -13.98 -32.83
C ALA A 765 -12.19 -15.07 -33.46
N ASP A 766 -13.03 -14.68 -34.42
CA ASP A 766 -13.90 -15.58 -35.20
C ASP A 766 -13.18 -16.31 -36.36
N GLY A 767 -11.90 -16.00 -36.61
CA GLY A 767 -11.09 -16.54 -37.71
C GLY A 767 -11.56 -16.17 -39.12
N ALA A 768 -12.49 -15.22 -39.26
CA ALA A 768 -13.11 -14.83 -40.52
C ALA A 768 -12.38 -13.67 -41.22
N ARG A 769 -11.66 -12.83 -40.47
CA ARG A 769 -10.90 -11.68 -40.96
C ARG A 769 -9.43 -11.79 -40.58
N VAL A 770 -8.59 -11.11 -41.34
CA VAL A 770 -7.15 -10.94 -41.09
C VAL A 770 -6.84 -9.45 -41.13
N VAL A 771 -6.09 -8.96 -40.14
CA VAL A 771 -5.51 -7.62 -40.17
C VAL A 771 -4.04 -7.75 -40.52
N THR A 772 -3.55 -6.91 -41.44
CA THR A 772 -2.15 -6.85 -41.86
C THR A 772 -1.60 -5.45 -41.57
N ALA A 773 -0.38 -5.38 -41.02
CA ALA A 773 0.38 -4.15 -40.79
C ALA A 773 1.61 -4.12 -41.71
N SER A 774 1.89 -2.97 -42.31
CA SER A 774 2.91 -2.86 -43.35
C SER A 774 3.85 -1.67 -43.18
N ALA A 775 5.04 -1.83 -43.77
CA ALA A 775 6.01 -0.76 -43.94
C ALA A 775 5.52 0.40 -44.83
N ASP A 776 4.41 0.23 -45.56
CA ASP A 776 3.76 1.31 -46.32
C ASP A 776 2.98 2.32 -45.46
N GLY A 777 3.04 2.19 -44.13
CA GLY A 777 2.36 3.09 -43.20
C GLY A 777 0.86 2.82 -43.04
N THR A 778 0.35 1.73 -43.60
CA THR A 778 -1.07 1.35 -43.48
C THR A 778 -1.25 0.02 -42.76
N ALA A 779 -2.39 -0.12 -42.09
CA ALA A 779 -2.94 -1.41 -41.73
C ALA A 779 -4.16 -1.72 -42.61
N ARG A 780 -4.39 -2.99 -42.93
CA ARG A 780 -5.50 -3.40 -43.78
C ARG A 780 -6.25 -4.57 -43.19
N ILE A 781 -7.56 -4.60 -43.39
CA ILE A 781 -8.43 -5.69 -42.95
C ILE A 781 -8.93 -6.44 -44.18
N HIS A 782 -8.59 -7.72 -44.26
CA HIS A 782 -8.99 -8.64 -45.32
C HIS A 782 -9.97 -9.68 -44.78
N ARG A 783 -10.78 -10.26 -45.67
CA ARG A 783 -11.43 -11.54 -45.36
C ARG A 783 -10.41 -12.67 -45.43
N ALA A 784 -10.49 -13.62 -44.51
CA ALA A 784 -9.58 -14.75 -44.44
C ALA A 784 -9.69 -15.70 -45.67
N ASP A 785 -10.81 -15.65 -46.40
CA ASP A 785 -11.01 -16.37 -47.66
C ASP A 785 -10.41 -15.66 -48.88
N GLY A 786 -9.81 -14.47 -48.69
CA GLY A 786 -9.20 -13.67 -49.74
C GLY A 786 -10.20 -12.94 -50.65
N LYS A 787 -11.50 -12.99 -50.35
CA LYS A 787 -12.53 -12.35 -51.17
C LYS A 787 -12.84 -10.93 -50.72
N GLY A 788 -13.18 -10.08 -51.70
CA GLY A 788 -13.54 -8.68 -51.49
C GLY A 788 -12.34 -7.73 -51.43
N THR A 789 -12.62 -6.44 -51.36
CA THR A 789 -11.61 -5.40 -51.22
C THR A 789 -11.25 -5.20 -49.74
N PRO A 790 -9.96 -5.06 -49.39
CA PRO A 790 -9.57 -4.82 -48.01
C PRO A 790 -9.95 -3.42 -47.55
N THR A 791 -10.37 -3.30 -46.29
CA THR A 791 -10.53 -1.99 -45.64
C THR A 791 -9.15 -1.46 -45.27
N VAL A 792 -8.82 -0.24 -45.69
CA VAL A 792 -7.51 0.38 -45.43
C VAL A 792 -7.62 1.37 -44.27
N LEU A 793 -6.85 1.13 -43.22
CA LEU A 793 -6.69 2.02 -42.07
C LEU A 793 -5.53 2.97 -42.36
N ARG A 794 -5.85 4.23 -42.65
CA ARG A 794 -4.88 5.29 -43.01
C ARG A 794 -4.77 6.28 -41.87
N GLY A 795 -3.54 6.62 -41.47
CA GLY A 795 -3.27 7.64 -40.47
C GLY A 795 -1.87 7.61 -39.85
N HIS A 796 -1.12 6.50 -39.97
CA HIS A 796 0.28 6.46 -39.53
C HIS A 796 1.21 7.18 -40.51
N GLU A 797 2.17 7.92 -39.94
CA GLU A 797 3.18 8.70 -40.69
C GLU A 797 4.49 7.92 -40.88
N GLY A 798 4.57 6.73 -40.28
CA GLY A 798 5.69 5.81 -40.40
C GLY A 798 5.23 4.36 -40.53
N PRO A 799 6.18 3.43 -40.75
CA PRO A 799 5.90 2.00 -40.84
C PRO A 799 5.08 1.45 -39.68
N VAL A 800 4.02 0.69 -39.99
CA VAL A 800 3.22 0.00 -38.97
C VAL A 800 3.87 -1.34 -38.65
N ASN A 801 4.29 -1.50 -37.38
CA ASN A 801 5.00 -2.68 -36.90
C ASN A 801 4.07 -3.84 -36.56
N SER A 802 2.93 -3.53 -35.95
CA SER A 802 1.98 -4.54 -35.48
C SER A 802 0.55 -4.06 -35.57
N ALA A 803 -0.37 -5.00 -35.77
CA ALA A 803 -1.80 -4.77 -35.69
C ALA A 803 -2.51 -5.99 -35.11
N ALA A 804 -3.53 -5.75 -34.26
CA ALA A 804 -4.30 -6.81 -33.61
C ALA A 804 -5.78 -6.41 -33.50
N PHE A 805 -6.67 -7.40 -33.55
CA PHE A 805 -8.10 -7.20 -33.29
C PHE A 805 -8.41 -7.20 -31.80
N SER A 806 -9.44 -6.47 -31.40
CA SER A 806 -10.13 -6.71 -30.12
C SER A 806 -10.85 -8.06 -30.16
N ARG A 807 -11.11 -8.65 -28.98
CA ARG A 807 -11.73 -9.99 -28.87
C ARG A 807 -13.13 -10.05 -29.50
N ASP A 808 -13.89 -8.97 -29.41
CA ASP A 808 -15.21 -8.83 -30.03
C ASP A 808 -15.13 -8.60 -31.57
N GLY A 809 -13.93 -8.35 -32.11
CA GLY A 809 -13.71 -8.02 -33.51
C GLY A 809 -14.27 -6.66 -33.94
N GLY A 810 -14.71 -5.83 -33.00
CA GLY A 810 -15.27 -4.50 -33.25
C GLY A 810 -14.20 -3.42 -33.45
N SER A 811 -12.98 -3.65 -32.98
CA SER A 811 -11.86 -2.69 -33.05
C SER A 811 -10.55 -3.34 -33.49
N VAL A 812 -9.62 -2.52 -33.96
CA VAL A 812 -8.23 -2.88 -34.28
C VAL A 812 -7.29 -1.93 -33.55
N VAL A 813 -6.18 -2.42 -33.02
CA VAL A 813 -5.07 -1.60 -32.52
C VAL A 813 -3.90 -1.72 -33.48
N THR A 814 -3.21 -0.61 -33.75
CA THR A 814 -2.00 -0.55 -34.56
C THR A 814 -0.87 0.09 -33.78
N ALA A 815 0.35 -0.40 -33.94
CA ALA A 815 1.59 0.13 -33.36
C ALA A 815 2.58 0.49 -34.48
N SER A 816 3.24 1.63 -34.38
CA SER A 816 4.04 2.18 -35.48
C SER A 816 5.37 2.81 -35.03
N GLU A 817 6.31 2.87 -35.98
CA GLU A 817 7.57 3.59 -35.85
C GLU A 817 7.39 5.10 -35.69
N ASP A 818 6.22 5.65 -36.01
CA ASP A 818 5.89 7.07 -35.78
C ASP A 818 5.75 7.45 -34.28
N GLY A 819 5.95 6.49 -33.38
CA GLY A 819 5.85 6.67 -31.93
C GLY A 819 4.42 6.60 -31.40
N THR A 820 3.45 6.18 -32.24
CA THR A 820 2.04 6.12 -31.87
C THR A 820 1.49 4.69 -31.87
N ALA A 821 0.55 4.46 -30.96
CA ALA A 821 -0.44 3.40 -31.12
C ALA A 821 -1.82 4.02 -31.38
N ARG A 822 -2.61 3.41 -32.27
CA ARG A 822 -3.95 3.88 -32.64
C ARG A 822 -4.98 2.76 -32.49
N VAL A 823 -6.15 3.07 -31.93
CA VAL A 823 -7.29 2.17 -31.84
C VAL A 823 -8.38 2.60 -32.81
N TRP A 824 -8.70 1.73 -33.75
CA TRP A 824 -9.65 1.93 -34.85
C TRP A 824 -10.94 1.19 -34.51
N ARG A 825 -12.04 1.92 -34.31
CA ARG A 825 -13.36 1.30 -34.21
C ARG A 825 -13.94 1.04 -35.60
N LEU A 826 -14.53 -0.13 -35.81
CA LEU A 826 -15.00 -0.59 -37.13
C LEU A 826 -16.50 -0.34 -37.37
N ASP A 827 -17.19 0.23 -36.39
CA ASP A 827 -18.64 0.43 -36.34
C ASP A 827 -19.12 1.84 -36.73
N GLY A 828 -18.21 2.76 -37.10
CA GLY A 828 -18.61 4.09 -37.60
C GLY A 828 -17.48 4.97 -38.16
N PRO A 829 -17.82 6.13 -38.77
CA PRO A 829 -16.87 7.12 -39.26
C PRO A 829 -16.33 7.95 -38.08
N GLY A 830 -15.46 7.34 -37.27
CA GLY A 830 -14.72 8.02 -36.21
C GLY A 830 -13.22 8.08 -36.53
N GLU A 831 -12.56 9.16 -36.11
CA GLU A 831 -11.09 9.18 -36.07
C GLU A 831 -10.58 8.13 -35.07
N PRO A 832 -9.45 7.46 -35.35
CA PRO A 832 -8.91 6.46 -34.45
C PRO A 832 -8.48 7.11 -33.12
N LEU A 833 -8.72 6.41 -32.01
CA LEU A 833 -8.24 6.83 -30.70
C LEU A 833 -6.70 6.74 -30.68
N LEU A 834 -6.04 7.88 -30.49
CA LEU A 834 -4.59 8.00 -30.46
C LEU A 834 -4.06 7.80 -29.03
N LEU A 835 -3.22 6.79 -28.82
CA LEU A 835 -2.61 6.46 -27.53
C LEU A 835 -1.22 7.12 -27.42
N ARG A 836 -1.16 8.45 -27.19
CA ARG A 836 0.10 9.22 -27.08
C ARG A 836 0.03 10.42 -26.12
N GLY A 837 1.17 10.84 -25.56
CA GLY A 837 1.45 12.17 -24.97
C GLY A 837 1.71 13.25 -26.05
N HIS A 838 2.16 14.47 -25.71
CA HIS A 838 2.44 15.51 -26.72
C HIS A 838 3.54 15.07 -27.71
N ASP A 839 3.42 15.43 -29.00
CA ASP A 839 4.38 15.06 -30.07
C ASP A 839 5.66 15.93 -30.09
N GLY A 840 5.85 16.81 -29.09
CA GLY A 840 7.00 17.69 -28.98
C GLY A 840 7.05 18.43 -27.64
N PRO A 841 8.08 19.27 -27.41
CA PRO A 841 8.26 20.02 -26.17
C PRO A 841 6.99 20.71 -25.68
N LEU A 842 6.71 20.60 -24.38
CA LEU A 842 5.69 21.43 -23.76
C LEU A 842 6.19 22.87 -23.68
N THR A 843 5.35 23.81 -24.07
CA THR A 843 5.68 25.24 -24.11
C THR A 843 5.16 26.00 -22.89
N SER A 844 4.05 25.55 -22.30
CA SER A 844 3.47 26.14 -21.08
C SER A 844 2.52 25.14 -20.41
N VAL A 845 2.19 25.41 -19.15
CA VAL A 845 1.28 24.62 -18.32
C VAL A 845 0.42 25.54 -17.46
N ALA A 846 -0.84 25.19 -17.26
CA ALA A 846 -1.77 25.91 -16.37
C ALA A 846 -2.54 24.92 -15.49
N VAL A 847 -2.99 25.39 -14.33
CA VAL A 847 -3.80 24.61 -13.37
C VAL A 847 -5.10 25.34 -13.15
N SER A 848 -6.22 24.61 -13.10
CA SER A 848 -7.50 25.23 -12.83
C SER A 848 -7.57 25.77 -11.39
N PRO A 849 -8.35 26.83 -11.13
CA PRO A 849 -8.43 27.44 -9.80
C PRO A 849 -8.87 26.51 -8.68
N ASP A 850 -9.72 25.52 -8.99
CA ASP A 850 -10.17 24.47 -8.07
C ASP A 850 -9.11 23.38 -7.83
N GLY A 851 -8.00 23.40 -8.58
CA GLY A 851 -6.94 22.41 -8.53
C GLY A 851 -7.34 21.05 -9.09
N GLY A 852 -8.49 20.96 -9.79
CA GLY A 852 -9.07 19.74 -10.32
C GLY A 852 -8.69 19.41 -11.76
N LYS A 853 -8.06 20.32 -12.49
CA LYS A 853 -7.62 20.15 -13.88
C LYS A 853 -6.23 20.73 -14.12
N ILE A 854 -5.46 20.12 -15.02
CA ILE A 854 -4.16 20.61 -15.50
C ILE A 854 -4.23 20.72 -17.02
N ALA A 855 -3.83 21.85 -17.59
CA ALA A 855 -3.71 22.02 -19.03
C ALA A 855 -2.24 22.07 -19.45
N THR A 856 -1.86 21.25 -20.42
CA THR A 856 -0.53 21.30 -21.07
C THR A 856 -0.69 21.72 -22.52
N ILE A 857 0.29 22.48 -23.02
CA ILE A 857 0.36 22.86 -24.43
C ILE A 857 1.74 22.55 -24.99
N GLY A 858 1.82 22.28 -26.29
CA GLY A 858 3.08 21.86 -26.90
C GLY A 858 3.32 22.43 -28.29
N THR A 859 4.53 22.19 -28.79
CA THR A 859 4.93 22.50 -30.17
C THR A 859 4.17 21.64 -31.21
N ASP A 860 3.45 20.63 -30.76
CA ASP A 860 2.60 19.76 -31.60
C ASP A 860 1.27 20.41 -32.03
N ALA A 861 1.12 21.72 -31.81
CA ALA A 861 -0.08 22.51 -32.11
C ALA A 861 -1.34 22.06 -31.34
N THR A 862 -1.19 21.31 -30.24
CA THR A 862 -2.31 20.87 -29.40
C THR A 862 -2.28 21.47 -28.00
N ALA A 863 -3.45 21.55 -27.39
CA ALA A 863 -3.62 21.73 -25.95
C ALA A 863 -4.29 20.49 -25.37
N ARG A 864 -3.93 20.08 -24.16
CA ARG A 864 -4.47 18.88 -23.51
C ARG A 864 -4.86 19.18 -22.07
N VAL A 865 -6.05 18.77 -21.67
CA VAL A 865 -6.57 19.00 -20.32
C VAL A 865 -6.73 17.66 -19.59
N PHE A 866 -6.04 17.53 -18.46
CA PHE A 866 -6.04 16.38 -17.57
C PHE A 866 -6.89 16.68 -16.34
N ARG A 867 -7.47 15.66 -15.71
CA ARG A 867 -7.95 15.78 -14.33
C ARG A 867 -6.76 15.71 -13.38
N ALA A 868 -6.87 16.42 -12.27
CA ALA A 868 -5.80 16.60 -11.29
C ALA A 868 -6.06 15.81 -9.99
N ASP A 869 -6.72 14.65 -10.07
CA ASP A 869 -6.78 13.73 -8.95
C ASP A 869 -5.39 13.14 -8.70
N PHE A 870 -4.63 13.81 -7.84
CA PHE A 870 -3.23 13.48 -7.59
C PHE A 870 -3.05 12.20 -6.77
N ARG A 871 -3.43 11.07 -7.36
CA ARG A 871 -3.04 9.72 -6.95
C ARG A 871 -1.73 9.35 -7.63
N ALA A 872 -1.03 8.40 -7.02
CA ALA A 872 0.29 7.90 -7.42
C ALA A 872 0.37 7.28 -8.83
N ASP A 873 -0.73 7.28 -9.58
CA ASP A 873 -0.99 6.60 -10.85
C ASP A 873 -1.59 7.53 -11.93
N GLY A 874 -1.77 8.83 -11.67
CA GLY A 874 -2.01 9.86 -12.70
C GLY A 874 -3.24 9.64 -13.60
N ALA A 875 -4.34 9.11 -13.08
CA ALA A 875 -5.43 8.51 -13.83
C ALA A 875 -6.47 9.48 -14.47
N GLY A 876 -6.40 9.69 -15.79
CA GLY A 876 -7.51 10.25 -16.59
C GLY A 876 -7.15 10.40 -18.07
N GLU A 877 -8.09 10.13 -18.98
CA GLU A 877 -7.92 10.45 -20.40
C GLU A 877 -7.87 11.98 -20.58
N PRO A 878 -6.83 12.54 -21.21
CA PRO A 878 -6.78 13.97 -21.46
C PRO A 878 -7.78 14.36 -22.54
N VAL A 879 -8.50 15.45 -22.29
CA VAL A 879 -9.25 16.14 -23.33
C VAL A 879 -8.24 16.79 -24.27
N VAL A 880 -8.15 16.32 -25.51
CA VAL A 880 -7.25 16.87 -26.52
C VAL A 880 -7.98 17.94 -27.35
N LEU A 881 -7.47 19.16 -27.29
CA LEU A 881 -7.98 20.33 -28.01
C LEU A 881 -7.15 20.54 -29.28
N ARG A 882 -7.74 20.20 -30.42
CA ARG A 882 -7.12 20.32 -31.75
C ARG A 882 -7.74 21.48 -32.52
N GLY A 883 -6.91 22.22 -33.24
CA GLY A 883 -7.38 23.24 -34.17
C GLY A 883 -6.37 24.33 -34.50
N HIS A 884 -5.34 24.54 -33.68
CA HIS A 884 -4.24 25.42 -34.04
C HIS A 884 -3.41 24.83 -35.18
N GLU A 885 -2.87 25.71 -36.03
CA GLU A 885 -2.09 25.31 -37.23
C GLU A 885 -0.57 25.37 -37.01
N ASP A 886 -0.14 25.88 -35.85
CA ASP A 886 1.26 26.06 -35.47
C ASP A 886 1.40 25.97 -33.93
N HIS A 887 2.64 26.02 -33.41
CA HIS A 887 2.98 25.88 -32.00
C HIS A 887 2.08 26.70 -31.09
N VAL A 888 1.51 26.07 -30.06
CA VAL A 888 0.80 26.79 -29.01
C VAL A 888 1.83 27.30 -28.01
N LEU A 889 1.76 28.57 -27.62
CA LEU A 889 2.83 29.28 -26.87
C LEU A 889 2.40 29.73 -25.46
N SER A 890 1.11 29.85 -25.20
CA SER A 890 0.58 30.29 -23.91
C SER A 890 -0.80 29.69 -23.67
N VAL A 891 -1.10 29.39 -22.40
CA VAL A 891 -2.38 28.83 -21.98
C VAL A 891 -2.80 29.43 -20.63
N ASP A 892 -4.09 29.64 -20.42
CA ASP A 892 -4.65 30.05 -19.13
C ASP A 892 -6.07 29.49 -18.92
N PHE A 893 -6.46 29.28 -17.67
CA PHE A 893 -7.81 28.83 -17.29
C PHE A 893 -8.70 30.02 -16.93
N SER A 894 -10.00 29.90 -17.21
CA SER A 894 -10.98 30.83 -16.66
C SER A 894 -11.11 30.65 -15.14
N PRO A 895 -11.55 31.68 -14.40
CA PRO A 895 -11.71 31.61 -12.93
C PRO A 895 -12.68 30.52 -12.44
N ASP A 896 -13.62 30.10 -13.29
CA ASP A 896 -14.56 29.00 -13.02
C ASP A 896 -13.97 27.61 -13.34
N GLY A 897 -12.78 27.53 -13.96
CA GLY A 897 -12.13 26.28 -14.37
C GLY A 897 -12.81 25.55 -15.54
N GLU A 898 -13.85 26.13 -16.15
CA GLU A 898 -14.65 25.47 -17.20
C GLU A 898 -14.18 25.79 -18.62
N ARG A 899 -13.35 26.82 -18.78
CA ARG A 899 -12.84 27.28 -20.08
C ARG A 899 -11.34 27.47 -20.04
N LEU A 900 -10.75 27.44 -21.22
CA LEU A 900 -9.33 27.59 -21.45
C LEU A 900 -9.10 28.60 -22.58
N VAL A 901 -8.11 29.45 -22.48
CA VAL A 901 -7.63 30.28 -23.60
C VAL A 901 -6.23 29.84 -23.99
N THR A 902 -5.99 29.70 -25.28
CA THR A 902 -4.67 29.35 -25.85
C THR A 902 -4.24 30.41 -26.85
N GLY A 903 -2.95 30.75 -26.88
CA GLY A 903 -2.33 31.60 -27.90
C GLY A 903 -1.31 30.82 -28.71
N SER A 904 -1.28 31.01 -30.03
CA SER A 904 -0.43 30.23 -30.93
C SER A 904 0.40 31.09 -31.90
N ALA A 905 1.46 30.49 -32.41
CA ALA A 905 2.25 30.96 -33.55
C ALA A 905 1.43 31.12 -34.84
N ASP A 906 0.26 30.47 -34.93
CA ASP A 906 -0.69 30.59 -36.05
C ASP A 906 -1.40 31.97 -36.12
N ARG A 907 -1.00 32.91 -35.25
CA ARG A 907 -1.56 34.26 -35.13
C ARG A 907 -3.02 34.27 -34.67
N THR A 908 -3.45 33.25 -33.95
CA THR A 908 -4.76 33.23 -33.31
C THR A 908 -4.63 32.97 -31.82
N ALA A 909 -5.58 33.52 -31.07
CA ALA A 909 -5.92 33.01 -29.76
C ALA A 909 -7.26 32.27 -29.85
N ARG A 910 -7.45 31.21 -29.06
CA ARG A 910 -8.67 30.41 -29.09
C ARG A 910 -9.19 30.16 -27.68
N VAL A 911 -10.51 30.26 -27.53
CA VAL A 911 -11.21 29.95 -26.28
C VAL A 911 -11.93 28.62 -26.44
N TRP A 912 -11.64 27.70 -25.54
CA TRP A 912 -12.11 26.32 -25.52
C TRP A 912 -12.98 26.08 -24.29
N ARG A 913 -13.89 25.12 -24.37
CA ARG A 913 -14.43 24.48 -23.17
C ARG A 913 -13.42 23.46 -22.68
N ALA A 914 -13.17 23.41 -21.38
CA ALA A 914 -12.19 22.51 -20.77
C ALA A 914 -12.58 21.02 -20.92
N ASP A 915 -13.86 20.72 -21.18
CA ASP A 915 -14.37 19.38 -21.49
C ASP A 915 -14.21 18.98 -22.98
N GLY A 916 -13.69 19.88 -23.82
CA GLY A 916 -13.44 19.65 -25.25
C GLY A 916 -14.70 19.65 -26.11
N LYS A 917 -15.88 19.94 -25.54
CA LYS A 917 -17.13 19.95 -26.30
C LYS A 917 -17.35 21.28 -27.01
N GLY A 918 -17.77 21.20 -28.26
CA GLY A 918 -18.07 22.35 -29.11
C GLY A 918 -16.86 22.85 -29.89
N GLN A 919 -17.08 23.79 -30.81
CA GLN A 919 -16.00 24.41 -31.55
C GLN A 919 -15.33 25.53 -30.73
N PRO A 920 -13.99 25.69 -30.82
CA PRO A 920 -13.32 26.81 -30.18
C PRO A 920 -13.76 28.14 -30.78
N ARG A 921 -13.91 29.15 -29.92
CA ARG A 921 -14.07 30.52 -30.38
C ARG A 921 -12.69 31.07 -30.75
N VAL A 922 -12.51 31.43 -32.02
CA VAL A 922 -11.28 32.07 -32.50
C VAL A 922 -11.32 33.57 -32.21
N LEU A 923 -10.31 34.05 -31.50
CA LEU A 923 -9.99 35.46 -31.32
C LEU A 923 -8.97 35.84 -32.41
N GLY A 924 -9.48 36.43 -33.50
CA GLY A 924 -8.71 36.76 -34.71
C GLY A 924 -8.14 38.19 -34.73
N ASP A 925 -7.64 38.59 -35.91
CA ASP A 925 -7.07 39.91 -36.23
C ASP A 925 -5.70 40.23 -35.63
N HIS A 926 -4.91 39.21 -35.28
CA HIS A 926 -3.51 39.40 -34.90
C HIS A 926 -2.60 39.39 -36.14
N ASP A 927 -1.79 40.44 -36.28
CA ASP A 927 -0.84 40.57 -37.40
C ASP A 927 0.45 39.77 -37.19
N ASP A 928 0.63 39.15 -36.02
CA ASP A 928 1.82 38.38 -35.61
C ASP A 928 1.43 37.32 -34.57
N ARG A 929 2.35 36.38 -34.27
CA ARG A 929 2.16 35.28 -33.32
C ARG A 929 1.69 35.77 -31.95
N VAL A 930 0.73 35.05 -31.37
CA VAL A 930 0.22 35.32 -30.03
C VAL A 930 1.09 34.59 -29.00
N VAL A 931 1.76 35.35 -28.14
CA VAL A 931 2.77 34.82 -27.21
C VAL A 931 2.35 34.87 -25.75
N GLY A 932 1.24 35.54 -25.42
CA GLY A 932 0.68 35.56 -24.08
C GLY A 932 -0.83 35.66 -24.14
N VAL A 933 -1.49 34.94 -23.24
CA VAL A 933 -2.94 34.99 -23.03
C VAL A 933 -3.22 34.95 -21.53
N ALA A 934 -4.23 35.67 -21.07
CA ALA A 934 -4.71 35.56 -19.69
C ALA A 934 -6.20 35.95 -19.58
N PHE A 935 -6.93 35.29 -18.69
CA PHE A 935 -8.27 35.70 -18.29
C PHE A 935 -8.22 36.81 -17.23
N SER A 936 -9.23 37.67 -17.21
CA SER A 936 -9.47 38.54 -16.07
C SER A 936 -9.99 37.74 -14.87
N PRO A 937 -9.78 38.22 -13.63
CA PRO A 937 -10.22 37.51 -12.42
C PRO A 937 -11.73 37.25 -12.31
N ASP A 938 -12.54 38.05 -13.03
CA ASP A 938 -14.00 37.88 -13.14
C ASP A 938 -14.42 36.94 -14.31
N GLY A 939 -13.46 36.52 -15.15
CA GLY A 939 -13.70 35.67 -16.31
C GLY A 939 -14.44 36.36 -17.45
N ALA A 940 -14.63 37.68 -17.39
CA ALA A 940 -15.40 38.45 -18.37
C ALA A 940 -14.54 38.99 -19.51
N ARG A 941 -13.22 39.07 -19.35
CA ARG A 941 -12.29 39.61 -20.35
C ARG A 941 -11.09 38.71 -20.55
N ILE A 942 -10.50 38.80 -21.73
CA ILE A 942 -9.30 38.05 -22.13
C ILE A 942 -8.29 39.05 -22.67
N VAL A 943 -7.07 39.03 -22.12
CA VAL A 943 -5.94 39.77 -22.68
C VAL A 943 -5.09 38.85 -23.53
N THR A 944 -4.62 39.36 -24.65
CA THR A 944 -3.74 38.66 -25.58
C THR A 944 -2.58 39.58 -25.95
N THR A 945 -1.37 39.03 -26.03
CA THR A 945 -0.17 39.76 -26.45
C THR A 945 0.43 39.13 -27.69
N SER A 946 0.71 39.97 -28.69
CA SER A 946 1.36 39.59 -29.94
C SER A 946 2.84 39.98 -29.93
N TRP A 947 3.68 39.21 -30.62
CA TRP A 947 5.13 39.45 -30.69
C TRP A 947 5.51 40.82 -31.27
N ASN A 948 4.65 41.38 -32.12
CA ASN A 948 4.79 42.74 -32.67
C ASN A 948 4.54 43.88 -31.65
N GLY A 949 4.30 43.56 -30.38
CA GLY A 949 4.12 44.55 -29.33
C GLY A 949 2.69 45.11 -29.22
N ILE A 950 1.69 44.40 -29.74
CA ILE A 950 0.29 44.80 -29.60
C ILE A 950 -0.39 43.94 -28.54
N LEU A 951 -1.11 44.60 -27.64
CA LEU A 951 -1.97 43.96 -26.65
C LEU A 951 -3.43 44.20 -27.02
N ARG A 952 -4.25 43.14 -27.02
CA ARG A 952 -5.69 43.23 -27.27
C ARG A 952 -6.45 42.69 -26.07
N VAL A 953 -7.49 43.43 -25.66
CA VAL A 953 -8.45 43.01 -24.63
C VAL A 953 -9.77 42.70 -25.30
N PHE A 954 -10.23 41.46 -25.15
CA PHE A 954 -11.48 40.96 -25.69
C PHE A 954 -12.51 40.80 -24.58
N GLU A 955 -13.76 41.15 -24.85
CA GLU A 955 -14.89 40.75 -24.01
C GLU A 955 -15.25 39.28 -24.27
N ASP A 956 -15.43 38.56 -23.17
CA ASP A 956 -15.77 37.15 -23.15
C ASP A 956 -17.29 36.98 -23.31
N GLY A 957 -17.72 36.53 -24.49
CA GLY A 957 -19.11 36.63 -24.98
C GLY A 957 -19.24 37.28 -26.36
N GLY A 958 -18.17 37.90 -26.88
CA GLY A 958 -18.05 38.28 -28.30
C GLY A 958 -18.83 39.50 -28.74
N ARG A 959 -19.29 40.34 -27.82
CA ARG A 959 -19.98 41.59 -28.14
C ARG A 959 -18.98 42.76 -28.14
N GLY A 960 -18.43 43.10 -29.30
CA GLY A 960 -17.63 44.33 -29.50
C GLY A 960 -16.26 44.09 -30.13
N ALA A 961 -15.68 45.16 -30.68
CA ALA A 961 -14.30 45.15 -31.16
C ALA A 961 -13.33 45.14 -29.96
N PRO A 962 -12.17 44.46 -30.05
CA PRO A 962 -11.22 44.43 -28.96
C PRO A 962 -10.63 45.82 -28.70
N VAL A 963 -10.36 46.10 -27.42
CA VAL A 963 -9.56 47.27 -27.05
C VAL A 963 -8.12 46.99 -27.42
N VAL A 964 -7.54 47.81 -28.30
CA VAL A 964 -6.17 47.65 -28.79
C VAL A 964 -5.25 48.66 -28.08
N LEU A 965 -4.29 48.14 -27.33
CA LEU A 965 -3.25 48.92 -26.66
C LEU A 965 -1.95 48.76 -27.44
N ARG A 966 -1.33 49.89 -27.82
CA ARG A 966 -0.10 49.92 -28.62
C ARG A 966 1.01 50.62 -27.87
N ASP A 967 2.18 50.00 -27.91
CA ASP A 967 3.42 50.58 -27.42
C ASP A 967 4.39 50.84 -28.56
N ALA A 968 5.10 51.98 -28.52
CA ALA A 968 6.04 52.36 -29.57
C ALA A 968 7.42 51.69 -29.40
N ARG A 969 7.72 51.09 -28.23
CA ARG A 969 8.97 50.35 -27.98
C ARG A 969 8.71 48.85 -28.08
N ALA A 970 9.29 48.21 -29.10
CA ALA A 970 9.06 46.80 -29.43
C ALA A 970 9.65 45.84 -28.39
N GLY A 971 8.92 44.75 -28.11
CA GLY A 971 9.37 43.63 -27.26
C GLY A 971 8.44 43.24 -26.11
N LEU A 972 7.10 43.37 -26.25
CA LEU A 972 6.17 42.86 -25.24
C LEU A 972 6.17 41.33 -25.22
N LEU A 973 6.40 40.74 -24.05
CA LEU A 973 6.60 39.28 -23.93
C LEU A 973 5.48 38.61 -23.13
N ARG A 974 4.98 39.23 -22.07
CA ARG A 974 3.87 38.69 -21.24
C ARG A 974 2.99 39.83 -20.72
N ALA A 975 1.72 39.53 -20.46
CA ALA A 975 0.79 40.41 -19.76
C ALA A 975 -0.10 39.59 -18.83
N ALA A 976 -0.51 40.20 -17.73
CA ALA A 976 -1.42 39.63 -16.75
C ALA A 976 -2.39 40.71 -16.25
N PHE A 977 -3.61 40.31 -15.87
CA PHE A 977 -4.50 41.21 -15.15
C PHE A 977 -4.03 41.37 -13.70
N SER A 978 -4.27 42.55 -13.12
CA SER A 978 -4.23 42.72 -11.68
C SER A 978 -5.36 41.92 -11.01
N PRO A 979 -5.22 41.49 -9.74
CA PRO A 979 -6.27 40.74 -9.05
C PRO A 979 -7.62 41.45 -8.93
N ASP A 980 -7.64 42.79 -8.99
CA ASP A 980 -8.87 43.59 -9.03
C ASP A 980 -9.55 43.64 -10.42
N GLY A 981 -8.90 43.09 -11.45
CA GLY A 981 -9.34 43.12 -12.84
C GLY A 981 -9.35 44.51 -13.50
N GLN A 982 -8.98 45.58 -12.79
CA GLN A 982 -9.06 46.94 -13.30
C GLN A 982 -7.83 47.35 -14.13
N HIS A 983 -6.72 46.62 -13.98
CA HIS A 983 -5.45 46.95 -14.62
C HIS A 983 -4.84 45.75 -15.34
N ILE A 984 -4.01 46.03 -16.34
CA ILE A 984 -3.23 45.06 -17.08
C ILE A 984 -1.77 45.41 -16.92
N VAL A 985 -1.01 44.50 -16.32
CA VAL A 985 0.43 44.61 -16.14
C VAL A 985 1.10 43.91 -17.31
N ALA A 986 1.96 44.61 -18.05
CA ALA A 986 2.65 44.07 -19.22
C ALA A 986 4.11 44.53 -19.27
N THR A 987 4.98 43.74 -19.90
CA THR A 987 6.40 44.08 -20.06
C THR A 987 6.63 44.86 -21.35
N SER A 988 7.30 46.02 -21.33
CA SER A 988 7.59 46.80 -22.55
C SER A 988 9.01 47.35 -22.51
N GLY A 989 9.95 46.65 -23.12
CA GLY A 989 11.37 47.01 -23.08
C GLY A 989 11.96 46.73 -21.69
N PRO A 990 12.72 47.66 -21.09
CA PRO A 990 13.29 47.44 -19.76
C PRO A 990 12.26 47.60 -18.63
N ASP A 991 11.12 48.26 -18.84
CA ASP A 991 10.20 48.62 -17.75
C ASP A 991 8.88 47.83 -17.79
N VAL A 992 8.19 47.82 -16.65
CA VAL A 992 6.84 47.27 -16.50
C VAL A 992 5.82 48.38 -16.71
N LYS A 993 4.75 48.10 -17.48
CA LYS A 993 3.66 49.05 -17.74
C LYS A 993 2.35 48.51 -17.20
N VAL A 994 1.63 49.37 -16.49
CA VAL A 994 0.32 49.08 -15.91
C VAL A 994 -0.72 49.92 -16.65
N TRP A 995 -1.52 49.26 -17.47
CA TRP A 995 -2.56 49.86 -18.29
C TRP A 995 -3.91 49.77 -17.59
N PRO A 996 -4.78 50.78 -17.71
CA PRO A 996 -6.20 50.61 -17.41
C PRO A 996 -6.81 49.53 -18.32
N ALA A 997 -7.51 48.57 -17.73
CA ALA A 997 -8.08 47.42 -18.46
C ALA A 997 -9.26 47.81 -19.37
N ASP A 998 -9.83 49.00 -19.18
CA ASP A 998 -10.83 49.59 -20.06
C ASP A 998 -10.22 50.29 -21.29
N GLY A 999 -8.88 50.35 -21.35
CA GLY A 999 -8.09 51.02 -22.37
C GLY A 999 -8.16 52.54 -22.36
N ARG A 1000 -8.71 53.15 -21.31
CA ARG A 1000 -8.87 54.60 -21.20
C ARG A 1000 -7.77 55.17 -20.31
N GLY A 1001 -6.71 55.67 -20.94
CA GLY A 1001 -5.63 56.38 -20.25
C GLY A 1001 -4.24 55.93 -20.69
N ALA A 1002 -3.23 56.71 -20.31
CA ALA A 1002 -1.84 56.33 -20.53
C ALA A 1002 -1.41 55.26 -19.52
N PRO A 1003 -0.49 54.35 -19.89
CA PRO A 1003 0.04 53.37 -18.95
C PRO A 1003 0.88 54.06 -17.88
N ARG A 1004 0.75 53.58 -16.64
CA ARG A 1004 1.71 53.88 -15.59
C ARG A 1004 2.97 53.04 -15.82
N VAL A 1005 4.14 53.68 -15.80
CA VAL A 1005 5.43 52.99 -15.94
C VAL A 1005 6.02 52.74 -14.55
N ILE A 1006 6.43 51.50 -14.29
CA ILE A 1006 7.14 51.07 -13.09
C ILE A 1006 8.58 50.74 -13.51
N PRO A 1007 9.59 51.49 -13.02
CA PRO A 1007 10.99 51.22 -13.33
C PRO A 1007 11.38 49.84 -12.81
N SER A 1008 11.94 48.99 -13.68
CA SER A 1008 12.41 47.65 -13.28
C SER A 1008 13.79 47.67 -12.61
N GLY A 1009 14.53 48.76 -12.81
CA GLY A 1009 15.96 48.87 -12.53
C GLY A 1009 16.86 48.12 -13.53
N TYR A 1010 16.32 47.61 -14.63
CA TYR A 1010 17.10 47.09 -15.76
C TYR A 1010 17.55 48.23 -16.67
N VAL A 1011 18.80 48.16 -17.15
CA VAL A 1011 19.36 49.08 -18.14
C VAL A 1011 19.48 48.32 -19.46
N ASP A 1012 18.70 48.69 -20.48
CA ASP A 1012 18.71 48.11 -21.83
C ASP A 1012 18.52 46.58 -21.92
N ARG A 1013 17.89 45.94 -20.92
CA ARG A 1013 17.53 44.52 -20.97
C ARG A 1013 16.03 44.33 -21.13
N ALA A 1014 15.62 43.43 -22.02
CA ALA A 1014 14.21 43.05 -22.15
C ALA A 1014 13.83 42.05 -21.03
N ILE A 1015 12.67 42.29 -20.41
CA ILE A 1015 12.11 41.40 -19.38
C ILE A 1015 11.53 40.15 -20.04
N THR A 1016 12.07 38.97 -19.72
CA THR A 1016 11.67 37.68 -20.30
C THR A 1016 10.47 37.03 -19.61
N ALA A 1017 10.27 37.31 -18.32
CA ALA A 1017 9.21 36.71 -17.52
C ALA A 1017 8.52 37.76 -16.63
N LEU A 1018 7.21 37.61 -16.43
CA LEU A 1018 6.37 38.50 -15.62
C LEU A 1018 5.32 37.68 -14.89
N ALA A 1019 5.14 37.92 -13.59
CA ALA A 1019 3.99 37.47 -12.82
C ALA A 1019 3.53 38.54 -11.84
N VAL A 1020 2.22 38.61 -11.62
CA VAL A 1020 1.60 39.47 -10.60
C VAL A 1020 1.22 38.59 -9.42
N SER A 1021 1.51 39.05 -8.21
CA SER A 1021 1.14 38.34 -6.98
C SER A 1021 -0.38 38.32 -6.78
N PRO A 1022 -0.95 37.22 -6.24
CA PRO A 1022 -2.37 37.12 -5.94
C PRO A 1022 -2.92 38.23 -5.02
N ASP A 1023 -2.09 38.76 -4.10
CA ASP A 1023 -2.45 39.90 -3.24
C ASP A 1023 -2.41 41.27 -3.95
N GLY A 1024 -1.90 41.30 -5.18
CA GLY A 1024 -1.79 42.49 -6.02
C GLY A 1024 -0.73 43.50 -5.58
N GLN A 1025 0.08 43.19 -4.57
CA GLN A 1025 1.05 44.12 -3.98
C GLN A 1025 2.40 44.07 -4.68
N ARG A 1026 2.76 42.93 -5.28
CA ARG A 1026 4.07 42.68 -5.88
C ARG A 1026 3.99 42.20 -7.32
N ILE A 1027 5.03 42.54 -8.08
CA ILE A 1027 5.23 42.09 -9.46
C ILE A 1027 6.61 41.42 -9.51
N ALA A 1028 6.67 40.16 -9.91
CA ALA A 1028 7.92 39.45 -10.15
C ALA A 1028 8.27 39.59 -11.63
N ILE A 1029 9.51 39.99 -11.88
CA ILE A 1029 10.08 40.06 -13.23
C ILE A 1029 11.43 39.37 -13.27
N ALA A 1030 11.81 38.91 -14.46
CA ALA A 1030 13.16 38.44 -14.69
C ALA A 1030 13.63 38.83 -16.09
N ALA A 1031 14.94 38.99 -16.25
CA ALA A 1031 15.60 39.28 -17.52
C ALA A 1031 16.79 38.33 -17.73
N PRO A 1032 17.34 38.24 -18.95
CA PRO A 1032 18.50 37.38 -19.20
C PRO A 1032 19.69 37.74 -18.32
N ASP A 1033 20.32 36.71 -17.74
CA ASP A 1033 21.51 36.79 -16.89
C ASP A 1033 21.36 37.73 -15.68
N ASP A 1034 20.13 37.91 -15.19
CA ASP A 1034 19.82 38.55 -13.92
C ASP A 1034 18.77 37.71 -13.18
N GLY A 1035 18.83 37.69 -11.85
CA GLY A 1035 17.91 36.93 -11.02
C GLY A 1035 16.47 37.44 -11.11
N VAL A 1036 15.59 36.91 -10.26
CA VAL A 1036 14.21 37.41 -10.17
C VAL A 1036 14.18 38.71 -9.37
N ARG A 1037 13.56 39.77 -9.90
CA ARG A 1037 13.32 41.01 -9.17
C ARG A 1037 11.87 41.13 -8.76
N LEU A 1038 11.65 41.53 -7.52
CA LEU A 1038 10.34 41.86 -6.96
C LEU A 1038 10.17 43.37 -6.91
N LEU A 1039 9.18 43.84 -7.67
CA LEU A 1039 8.73 45.22 -7.71
C LEU A 1039 7.48 45.38 -6.85
N ARG A 1040 7.28 46.56 -6.27
CA ARG A 1040 5.97 46.91 -5.71
C ARG A 1040 5.02 47.34 -6.83
N ALA A 1041 3.78 46.89 -6.79
CA ALA A 1041 2.76 47.24 -7.77
C ALA A 1041 2.41 48.75 -7.75
N ASP A 1042 2.61 49.40 -6.60
CA ASP A 1042 2.51 50.84 -6.45
C ASP A 1042 3.74 51.61 -6.95
N GLY A 1043 4.73 50.94 -7.56
CA GLY A 1043 5.94 51.54 -8.13
C GLY A 1043 6.81 52.32 -7.15
N GLN A 1044 6.59 52.19 -5.83
CA GLN A 1044 7.39 52.85 -4.80
C GLN A 1044 8.53 51.94 -4.34
N GLY A 1045 9.69 52.53 -4.04
CA GLY A 1045 10.86 51.81 -3.52
C GLY A 1045 11.72 51.13 -4.60
N GLU A 1046 12.89 50.66 -4.18
CA GLU A 1046 13.85 49.96 -5.06
C GLU A 1046 13.42 48.51 -5.30
N PRO A 1047 13.69 47.93 -6.50
CA PRO A 1047 13.45 46.52 -6.77
C PRO A 1047 14.23 45.62 -5.82
N PHE A 1048 13.56 44.64 -5.21
CA PHE A 1048 14.21 43.65 -4.36
C PHE A 1048 14.69 42.46 -5.22
N VAL A 1049 15.96 42.10 -5.13
CA VAL A 1049 16.55 41.04 -5.97
C VAL A 1049 16.58 39.72 -5.19
N LEU A 1050 15.92 38.70 -5.74
CA LEU A 1050 16.04 37.32 -5.29
C LEU A 1050 17.22 36.66 -6.02
N PRO A 1051 18.24 36.18 -5.29
CA PRO A 1051 19.41 35.57 -5.91
C PRO A 1051 19.03 34.24 -6.58
N CYS A 1052 19.21 34.16 -7.90
CA CYS A 1052 19.06 32.94 -8.68
C CYS A 1052 20.43 32.61 -9.31
N PRO A 1053 21.15 31.59 -8.83
CA PRO A 1053 22.49 31.29 -9.34
C PRO A 1053 22.49 30.82 -10.80
N GLY A 1054 23.27 31.49 -11.66
CA GLY A 1054 23.94 30.85 -12.81
C GLY A 1054 23.19 30.70 -14.13
N ALA A 1055 21.94 31.12 -14.28
CA ALA A 1055 21.20 30.97 -15.54
C ALA A 1055 20.12 32.03 -15.77
N SER A 1056 19.78 32.26 -17.04
CA SER A 1056 18.74 33.19 -17.49
C SER A 1056 17.35 32.65 -17.17
N VAL A 1057 16.52 33.43 -16.48
CA VAL A 1057 15.15 33.01 -16.10
C VAL A 1057 14.17 33.22 -17.27
N ARG A 1058 13.41 32.18 -17.59
CA ARG A 1058 12.45 32.14 -18.71
C ARG A 1058 11.00 32.27 -18.29
N ALA A 1059 10.65 31.78 -17.11
CA ALA A 1059 9.29 31.83 -16.59
C ALA A 1059 9.32 32.09 -15.08
N VAL A 1060 8.32 32.80 -14.58
CA VAL A 1060 8.10 33.03 -13.16
C VAL A 1060 6.62 32.90 -12.83
N ALA A 1061 6.29 32.37 -11.66
CA ALA A 1061 4.94 32.34 -11.14
C ALA A 1061 4.93 32.51 -9.62
N PHE A 1062 3.91 33.18 -9.09
CA PHE A 1062 3.68 33.25 -7.65
C PHE A 1062 2.88 32.04 -7.16
N SER A 1063 3.15 31.64 -5.94
CA SER A 1063 2.28 30.76 -5.16
C SER A 1063 0.98 31.48 -4.79
N SER A 1064 -0.09 30.71 -4.57
CA SER A 1064 -1.42 31.23 -4.25
C SER A 1064 -1.47 32.07 -2.97
N ASP A 1065 -0.59 31.79 -2.01
CA ASP A 1065 -0.41 32.54 -0.77
C ASP A 1065 0.50 33.78 -0.91
N SER A 1066 1.02 34.06 -2.11
CA SER A 1066 1.98 35.14 -2.41
C SER A 1066 3.32 35.05 -1.66
N ALA A 1067 3.62 33.94 -0.97
CA ALA A 1067 4.79 33.81 -0.11
C ALA A 1067 6.04 33.30 -0.85
N ARG A 1068 5.85 32.63 -1.99
CA ARG A 1068 6.92 32.01 -2.80
C ARG A 1068 6.78 32.35 -4.27
N VAL A 1069 7.92 32.39 -4.97
CA VAL A 1069 8.00 32.49 -6.43
C VAL A 1069 8.73 31.27 -6.97
N VAL A 1070 8.19 30.63 -8.00
CA VAL A 1070 8.92 29.64 -8.79
C VAL A 1070 9.53 30.34 -10.00
N ALA A 1071 10.81 30.09 -10.27
CA ALA A 1071 11.56 30.65 -11.38
C ALA A 1071 12.16 29.52 -12.20
N VAL A 1072 11.83 29.44 -13.49
CA VAL A 1072 12.38 28.43 -14.41
C VAL A 1072 13.55 29.03 -15.16
N SER A 1073 14.70 28.37 -15.10
CA SER A 1073 15.97 28.80 -15.66
C SER A 1073 16.27 28.14 -17.00
N SER A 1074 17.09 28.81 -17.82
CA SER A 1074 17.50 28.33 -19.15
C SER A 1074 18.39 27.10 -19.10
N ASP A 1075 18.94 26.76 -17.94
CA ASP A 1075 19.68 25.51 -17.67
C ASP A 1075 18.76 24.30 -17.48
N GLY A 1076 17.44 24.49 -17.58
CA GLY A 1076 16.44 23.44 -17.43
C GLY A 1076 16.03 23.15 -16.00
N SER A 1077 16.52 23.91 -15.00
CA SER A 1077 16.09 23.81 -13.62
C SER A 1077 14.99 24.83 -13.28
N ALA A 1078 14.23 24.57 -12.23
CA ALA A 1078 13.34 25.55 -11.62
C ALA A 1078 13.74 25.78 -10.16
N GLN A 1079 13.60 26.99 -9.63
CA GLN A 1079 13.90 27.32 -8.24
C GLN A 1079 12.67 27.90 -7.57
N VAL A 1080 12.32 27.38 -6.39
CA VAL A 1080 11.30 27.98 -5.52
C VAL A 1080 12.00 28.88 -4.52
N LEU A 1081 11.73 30.17 -4.63
CA LEU A 1081 12.35 31.27 -3.90
C LEU A 1081 11.35 31.86 -2.89
N PRO A 1082 11.72 32.04 -1.62
CA PRO A 1082 10.90 32.74 -0.65
C PRO A 1082 10.87 34.25 -0.97
N VAL A 1083 9.68 34.84 -0.99
CA VAL A 1083 9.45 36.23 -1.44
C VAL A 1083 10.01 37.27 -0.44
N ASP A 1084 10.22 36.88 0.81
CA ASP A 1084 10.88 37.69 1.85
C ASP A 1084 12.43 37.61 1.78
N GLY A 1085 12.97 36.74 0.93
CA GLY A 1085 14.41 36.47 0.83
C GLY A 1085 15.00 35.73 2.05
N GLN A 1086 14.17 35.26 2.99
CA GLN A 1086 14.61 34.49 4.15
C GLN A 1086 14.34 33.00 3.93
N GLY A 1087 15.42 32.22 3.78
CA GLY A 1087 15.37 30.78 3.58
C GLY A 1087 16.12 30.32 2.34
N GLU A 1088 16.50 29.04 2.32
CA GLU A 1088 17.24 28.44 1.20
C GLU A 1088 16.30 28.16 0.01
N PRO A 1089 16.71 28.47 -1.23
CA PRO A 1089 15.94 28.16 -2.43
C PRO A 1089 15.83 26.65 -2.65
N ILE A 1090 14.64 26.20 -3.05
CA ILE A 1090 14.40 24.78 -3.39
C ILE A 1090 14.63 24.59 -4.88
N THR A 1091 15.66 23.84 -5.27
CA THR A 1091 15.99 23.62 -6.69
C THR A 1091 15.30 22.37 -7.25
N LEU A 1092 14.35 22.55 -8.16
CA LEU A 1092 13.63 21.51 -8.87
C LEU A 1092 14.38 21.17 -10.18
N ARG A 1093 14.76 19.90 -10.36
CA ARG A 1093 15.37 19.39 -11.59
C ARG A 1093 14.69 18.09 -12.01
N ALA A 1094 14.67 17.85 -13.32
CA ALA A 1094 14.28 16.56 -13.88
C ALA A 1094 15.46 15.94 -14.61
N GLU A 1095 15.62 14.62 -14.50
CA GLU A 1095 16.73 13.90 -15.12
C GLU A 1095 16.67 14.03 -16.65
N ASP A 1096 17.79 14.44 -17.25
CA ASP A 1096 18.04 14.54 -18.69
C ASP A 1096 17.03 15.36 -19.52
N VAL A 1097 16.24 16.23 -18.88
CA VAL A 1097 15.18 17.01 -19.55
C VAL A 1097 15.11 18.44 -19.04
N MET A 1098 14.94 19.39 -19.97
CA MET A 1098 14.84 20.82 -19.67
C MET A 1098 13.41 21.19 -19.26
N LEU A 1099 13.25 21.87 -18.13
CA LEU A 1099 11.99 22.51 -17.76
C LEU A 1099 11.79 23.79 -18.60
N THR A 1100 10.57 23.99 -19.10
CA THR A 1100 10.22 25.10 -19.99
C THR A 1100 9.34 26.15 -19.33
N ASP A 1101 8.45 25.73 -18.43
CA ASP A 1101 7.53 26.58 -17.67
C ASP A 1101 7.14 25.90 -16.35
N ALA A 1102 6.66 26.64 -15.35
CA ALA A 1102 6.22 26.07 -14.08
C ALA A 1102 5.21 26.95 -13.34
N VAL A 1103 4.24 26.29 -12.69
CA VAL A 1103 3.18 26.93 -11.90
C VAL A 1103 2.98 26.19 -10.57
N PHE A 1104 2.42 26.86 -9.56
CA PHE A 1104 2.06 26.22 -8.30
C PHE A 1104 0.68 25.55 -8.39
N SER A 1105 0.48 24.50 -7.59
CA SER A 1105 -0.87 24.05 -7.27
C SER A 1105 -1.61 25.11 -6.43
N PRO A 1106 -2.97 25.16 -6.45
CA PRO A 1106 -3.74 26.17 -5.71
C PRO A 1106 -3.51 26.16 -4.19
N ASP A 1107 -3.11 25.02 -3.62
CA ASP A 1107 -2.75 24.88 -2.21
C ASP A 1107 -1.29 25.25 -1.89
N ALA A 1108 -0.51 25.66 -2.89
CA ALA A 1108 0.93 25.97 -2.81
C ALA A 1108 1.81 24.81 -2.28
N THR A 1109 1.30 23.57 -2.25
CA THR A 1109 2.07 22.40 -1.76
C THR A 1109 2.89 21.73 -2.85
N ARG A 1110 2.61 22.02 -4.12
CA ARG A 1110 3.24 21.40 -5.30
C ARG A 1110 3.61 22.44 -6.34
N VAL A 1111 4.58 22.08 -7.18
CA VAL A 1111 4.92 22.79 -8.41
C VAL A 1111 4.70 21.85 -9.59
N ILE A 1112 4.04 22.32 -10.63
CA ILE A 1112 3.79 21.57 -11.86
C ILE A 1112 4.59 22.27 -12.96
N ALA A 1113 5.52 21.55 -13.58
CA ALA A 1113 6.41 22.09 -14.60
C ALA A 1113 6.23 21.40 -15.96
N ALA A 1114 6.16 22.21 -17.01
CA ALA A 1114 6.26 21.78 -18.39
C ALA A 1114 7.72 21.44 -18.74
N ALA A 1115 7.92 20.53 -19.69
CA ALA A 1115 9.26 20.10 -20.06
C ALA A 1115 9.44 19.75 -21.54
N SER A 1116 10.70 19.67 -21.95
CA SER A 1116 11.10 19.51 -23.34
C SER A 1116 10.85 18.13 -23.95
N ASP A 1117 10.55 17.12 -23.14
CA ASP A 1117 10.23 15.75 -23.59
C ASP A 1117 8.74 15.51 -23.87
N GLY A 1118 7.92 16.57 -23.82
CA GLY A 1118 6.48 16.46 -24.07
C GLY A 1118 5.68 15.99 -22.86
N ALA A 1119 6.29 15.94 -21.67
CA ALA A 1119 5.64 15.55 -20.42
C ALA A 1119 5.66 16.67 -19.36
N ALA A 1120 4.56 16.79 -18.62
CA ALA A 1120 4.52 17.63 -17.42
C ALA A 1120 5.03 16.83 -16.21
N ARG A 1121 5.72 17.52 -15.32
CA ARG A 1121 6.31 16.98 -14.09
C ARG A 1121 5.66 17.65 -12.90
N ILE A 1122 5.27 16.86 -11.93
CA ILE A 1122 4.71 17.36 -10.68
C ILE A 1122 5.76 17.18 -9.59
N PHE A 1123 5.99 18.22 -8.80
CA PHE A 1123 7.01 18.31 -7.75
C PHE A 1123 6.30 18.60 -6.42
N SER A 1124 6.45 17.73 -5.42
CA SER A 1124 6.02 18.03 -4.05
C SER A 1124 7.06 18.91 -3.35
N ILE A 1125 6.62 19.99 -2.69
CA ILE A 1125 7.51 20.95 -2.00
C ILE A 1125 7.22 21.09 -0.50
N THR A 1126 6.51 20.12 0.10
CA THR A 1126 6.27 20.02 1.56
C THR A 1126 7.23 19.04 2.25
N ALA A 1127 7.73 19.39 3.45
CA ALA A 1127 8.73 18.62 4.20
C ALA A 1127 8.17 17.41 5.00
N ASP A 1128 6.87 17.40 5.31
CA ASP A 1128 6.26 16.42 6.22
C ASP A 1128 6.34 14.95 5.79
N PRO A 1129 6.24 14.57 4.50
CA PRO A 1129 6.35 13.17 4.08
C PRO A 1129 7.76 12.57 4.21
N LEU A 1130 8.79 13.42 4.22
CA LEU A 1130 10.20 13.00 4.19
C LEU A 1130 10.79 12.83 5.57
N MET A 1131 10.35 13.67 6.50
CA MET A 1131 10.74 13.58 7.91
C MET A 1131 10.15 12.33 8.57
N ALA A 1132 8.91 11.97 8.24
CA ALA A 1132 8.33 10.70 8.66
C ALA A 1132 9.12 9.49 8.12
N ARG A 1133 9.64 9.57 6.88
CA ARG A 1133 10.47 8.52 6.27
C ARG A 1133 11.89 8.47 6.81
N ALA A 1134 12.51 9.62 7.11
CA ALA A 1134 13.83 9.69 7.72
C ALA A 1134 13.83 9.16 9.16
N CYS A 1135 12.81 9.50 9.96
CA CYS A 1135 12.65 8.94 11.29
C CYS A 1135 12.27 7.44 11.27
N ALA A 1136 11.49 6.99 10.28
CA ALA A 1136 11.22 5.57 10.05
C ALA A 1136 12.49 4.79 9.63
N TYR A 1137 13.37 5.40 8.83
CA TYR A 1137 14.63 4.78 8.40
C TYR A 1137 15.70 4.79 9.50
N ALA A 1138 15.74 5.83 10.33
CA ALA A 1138 16.64 5.96 11.47
C ALA A 1138 16.15 5.19 12.72
N GLY A 1139 14.87 4.83 12.77
CA GLY A 1139 14.24 4.14 13.91
C GLY A 1139 14.18 4.96 15.21
N ARG A 1140 14.49 6.26 15.17
CA ARG A 1140 14.47 7.20 16.30
C ARG A 1140 14.32 8.66 15.84
N ASN A 1141 13.95 9.55 16.76
CA ASN A 1141 14.01 10.99 16.56
C ASN A 1141 15.45 11.52 16.57
N PHE A 1142 15.71 12.57 15.78
CA PHE A 1142 16.97 13.30 15.83
C PHE A 1142 17.06 14.14 17.11
N SER A 1143 18.21 14.13 17.79
CA SER A 1143 18.46 14.94 18.98
C SER A 1143 18.57 16.43 18.64
N ARG A 1144 18.46 17.31 19.65
CA ARG A 1144 18.67 18.76 19.47
C ARG A 1144 20.04 19.11 18.89
N VAL A 1145 21.07 18.33 19.22
CA VAL A 1145 22.43 18.55 18.72
C VAL A 1145 22.54 18.12 17.26
N GLU A 1146 21.99 16.96 16.90
CA GLU A 1146 21.89 16.50 15.50
C GLU A 1146 21.06 17.48 14.65
N TRP A 1147 19.97 18.02 15.21
CA TRP A 1147 19.13 19.02 14.55
C TRP A 1147 19.85 20.35 14.32
N ALA A 1148 20.59 20.86 15.31
CA ALA A 1148 21.35 22.09 15.15
C ALA A 1148 22.50 21.95 14.12
N LEU A 1149 23.01 20.73 13.95
CA LEU A 1149 23.99 20.38 12.91
C LEU A 1149 23.37 20.21 11.52
N LEU A 1150 22.16 19.64 11.44
CA LEU A 1150 21.44 19.37 10.17
C LEU A 1150 20.68 20.59 9.65
N MET A 1151 20.16 21.45 10.54
CA MET A 1151 19.28 22.59 10.23
C MET A 1151 19.70 23.85 11.02
N PRO A 1152 20.85 24.48 10.68
CA PRO A 1152 21.31 25.66 11.39
C PRO A 1152 20.35 26.84 11.19
N GLY A 1153 19.94 27.48 12.30
CA GLY A 1153 19.02 28.63 12.28
C GLY A 1153 17.53 28.30 12.36
N VAL A 1154 17.14 27.02 12.30
CA VAL A 1154 15.74 26.58 12.43
C VAL A 1154 15.46 26.06 13.84
N SER A 1155 14.43 26.61 14.50
CA SER A 1155 14.05 26.20 15.86
C SER A 1155 13.71 24.71 15.93
N TYR A 1156 14.29 23.99 16.89
CA TYR A 1156 14.01 22.57 17.12
C TYR A 1156 12.52 22.33 17.38
N ARG A 1157 11.83 21.63 16.47
CA ARG A 1157 10.47 21.11 16.66
C ARG A 1157 10.54 19.58 16.73
N SER A 1158 9.84 18.95 17.66
CA SER A 1158 9.77 17.48 17.74
C SER A 1158 9.03 16.97 16.50
N THR A 1159 9.74 16.33 15.59
CA THR A 1159 9.24 15.98 14.25
C THR A 1159 8.42 14.69 14.17
N CYS A 1160 8.32 13.93 15.26
CA CYS A 1160 7.35 12.85 15.44
C CYS A 1160 6.87 12.86 16.90
N PRO A 1161 5.57 13.13 17.17
CA PRO A 1161 5.02 13.15 18.53
C PRO A 1161 5.16 11.80 19.25
N ALA A 1162 5.22 10.69 18.49
CA ALA A 1162 5.21 9.32 19.02
C ALA A 1162 6.53 8.87 19.69
N TRP A 1163 7.67 9.49 19.38
CA TRP A 1163 8.99 9.08 19.92
C TRP A 1163 9.46 9.90 21.12
N ALA A 1164 8.69 10.88 21.57
CA ALA A 1164 9.10 11.84 22.60
C ALA A 1164 9.21 11.26 24.03
N ALA A 1165 9.00 9.95 24.24
CA ALA A 1165 8.98 9.33 25.57
C ALA A 1165 9.91 8.11 25.75
N ALA A 1166 10.89 7.89 24.86
CA ALA A 1166 11.89 6.84 25.08
C ALA A 1166 13.05 7.37 25.95
N PRO A 1167 13.35 6.77 27.12
CA PRO A 1167 14.56 7.09 27.87
C PRO A 1167 15.81 6.72 27.07
N GLU A 1168 16.85 7.53 27.19
CA GLU A 1168 18.10 7.54 26.42
C GLU A 1168 19.01 6.31 26.60
N GLN A 1169 18.51 5.20 27.15
CA GLN A 1169 19.31 4.04 27.54
C GLN A 1169 18.66 2.75 27.03
N ASP A 1170 19.13 2.28 25.88
CA ASP A 1170 19.34 0.87 25.50
C ASP A 1170 19.26 0.69 23.98
N ALA A 1171 20.27 1.21 23.28
CA ALA A 1171 20.56 0.84 21.91
C ALA A 1171 21.29 -0.52 21.89
N GLY A 1172 20.53 -1.61 22.08
CA GLY A 1172 21.08 -2.96 22.12
C GLY A 1172 20.12 -4.02 21.59
N ALA A 1173 20.33 -4.41 20.34
CA ALA A 1173 19.84 -5.64 19.70
C ALA A 1173 18.33 -5.74 19.35
N ALA A 1174 18.01 -5.46 18.09
CA ALA A 1174 16.88 -6.05 17.36
C ALA A 1174 17.34 -6.48 15.95
N PRO A 1175 16.84 -7.62 15.41
CA PRO A 1175 17.40 -8.24 14.20
C PRO A 1175 16.94 -7.52 12.92
N LEU A 1176 17.78 -7.67 11.89
CA LEU A 1176 17.65 -7.09 10.55
C LEU A 1176 16.30 -7.44 9.88
N PRO A 1177 15.57 -6.47 9.29
CA PRO A 1177 14.61 -6.79 8.24
C PRO A 1177 15.38 -7.16 6.97
N SER A 1178 15.07 -8.33 6.40
CA SER A 1178 15.53 -8.74 5.07
C SER A 1178 14.93 -7.80 4.03
N VAL A 1179 15.79 -7.14 3.27
CA VAL A 1179 15.39 -6.38 2.09
C VAL A 1179 15.05 -7.37 0.98
N ARG A 1180 13.77 -7.46 0.62
CA ARG A 1180 13.27 -7.90 -0.68
C ARG A 1180 12.92 -6.66 -1.47
#